data_AF-A0A2P5I4D1-F1
#
_entry.id   AF-A0A2P5I4D1-F1
#
_cell.length_a   1.000
_cell.length_b   1.000
_cell.length_c   1.000
_cell.angle_alpha   90.00
_cell.angle_beta   90.00
_cell.angle_gamma   90.00
#
_symmetry.space_group_name_H-M   'P 1'
#
loop_
_entity.id
_entity.type
_entity.pdbx_description
1 polymer ?
#
loop_
_entity_poly.entity_id
_entity_poly.type
_entity_poly.pdbx_seq_one_letter_code
_entity_poly.pdbx_strand_id
1 'polypeptide(L)'
;MASSDSSCRLQVLSVLARSAFVLEFYKSNIWSHRARSLTDNPDHIQVWAILPTFSSMALQFLFLGLLLRGSHAIRDIPPAAATLSTESAAGAELFSYEAIRLTESVLSGLNDQDDLAQYAQLFAFGNTTSSPEDPRAKGGHCKTYAGDSLWPSEDLWGLFDELLGNALSPIIPIASTCYKNSEYDNYDASICASVTEGWVVEGTHYEDPGSVMWPLYEGKTCLPGTDLTSFANCTQGGYSLYSVNISNVAQIQLAVNFARSLNLRLVVKNTGHDYNGRSTGYGALSLWTHNLKDIRFISSYETQDYSGPAFKLGAGVQGFELYEAAEAHGLTTISGICPTVGVVGGYVQGGGHSPVMQLFGMGADQVLALEVVTATGEFVTVTPEVNPDLYWAILGGGGGTFGIVTSAILKAHPRVPVTTSTFSFGTSSNVSVETFWKGVAAYWDQMPVYNAEQTYSYWSIINVFGSYIFTMEPFFATNKTIEEYNALVEPLLKSLSELGIPFNATTEHFDSFYPAYEATFATYPQNIGSISGITANRLLPAENWNNETIRATTLRAIKDTVDRATILIGYHQAPLNPDGDLNSVNPAFRKEASQLVIVKAVDGNATAEGLKIAADDLTNNIMELLKDVSPAGGAYNNEANVGELDWQNAFWGENYPRLLEIKKKWDPTGLFYVHHGVGSEAWRVLDGGSGGLQTQNGKLCRIV
;
A
#
# COMPACT_ATOMS: atom_id res chain seq x y z
N MET A 1 24.72 -41.46 -14.06
CA MET A 1 25.74 -41.28 -13.01
C MET A 1 25.41 -39.97 -12.32
N ALA A 2 24.44 -39.92 -11.40
CA ALA A 2 24.51 -40.31 -9.99
C ALA A 2 25.60 -39.56 -9.20
N SER A 3 25.26 -38.36 -8.70
CA SER A 3 25.49 -37.88 -7.31
C SER A 3 25.56 -36.34 -7.23
N SER A 4 24.49 -35.69 -6.74
CA SER A 4 24.55 -34.50 -5.86
C SER A 4 23.12 -34.01 -5.57
N ASP A 5 22.37 -34.83 -4.84
CA ASP A 5 21.00 -34.53 -4.39
C ASP A 5 20.97 -34.67 -2.86
N SER A 6 21.49 -33.66 -2.15
CA SER A 6 21.48 -33.64 -0.68
C SER A 6 21.69 -32.27 -0.02
N SER A 7 21.79 -31.16 -0.76
CA SER A 7 21.85 -29.80 -0.18
C SER A 7 20.51 -29.03 -0.23
N CYS A 8 19.52 -29.52 -0.99
CA CYS A 8 18.25 -28.80 -1.21
C CYS A 8 17.12 -29.21 -0.24
N ARG A 9 17.26 -30.31 0.51
CA ARG A 9 16.25 -30.78 1.49
C ARG A 9 16.46 -30.29 2.94
N LEU A 10 17.55 -29.57 3.24
CA LEU A 10 17.86 -29.10 4.59
C LEU A 10 17.46 -27.64 4.87
N GLN A 11 17.11 -26.84 3.85
CA GLN A 11 16.61 -25.47 4.04
C GLN A 11 15.08 -25.39 4.16
N VAL A 12 14.33 -26.36 3.61
CA VAL A 12 12.86 -26.39 3.70
C VAL A 12 12.37 -26.86 5.09
N LEU A 13 13.15 -27.72 5.78
CA LEU A 13 12.84 -28.15 7.15
C LEU A 13 13.20 -27.11 8.22
N SER A 14 14.09 -26.15 7.94
CA SER A 14 14.43 -25.07 8.89
C SER A 14 13.42 -23.92 8.89
N VAL A 15 12.63 -23.77 7.82
CA VAL A 15 11.57 -22.75 7.73
C VAL A 15 10.28 -23.25 8.42
N LEU A 16 9.90 -24.51 8.20
CA LEU A 16 8.72 -25.10 8.85
C LEU A 16 8.89 -25.31 10.37
N ALA A 17 10.12 -25.52 10.87
CA ALA A 17 10.39 -25.62 12.31
C ALA A 17 10.40 -24.26 13.04
N ARG A 18 10.58 -23.14 12.33
CA ARG A 18 10.56 -21.78 12.90
C ARG A 18 9.15 -21.20 13.00
N SER A 19 8.23 -21.61 12.13
CA SER A 19 6.81 -21.22 12.21
C SER A 19 6.06 -21.92 13.36
N ALA A 20 6.49 -23.12 13.77
CA ALA A 20 5.88 -23.83 14.90
C ALA A 20 6.28 -23.27 16.28
N PHE A 21 7.44 -22.62 16.39
CA PHE A 21 7.94 -22.08 17.67
C PHE A 21 7.33 -20.71 18.03
N VAL A 22 6.80 -19.98 17.04
CA VAL A 22 6.16 -18.67 17.24
C VAL A 22 4.68 -18.82 17.65
N LEU A 23 4.01 -19.91 17.25
CA LEU A 23 2.61 -20.17 17.63
C LEU A 23 2.44 -20.77 19.04
N GLU A 24 3.44 -21.45 19.60
CA GLU A 24 3.35 -22.02 20.97
C GLU A 24 3.75 -21.04 22.08
N PHE A 25 4.45 -19.95 21.77
CA PHE A 25 4.88 -18.98 22.78
C PHE A 25 3.77 -18.01 23.24
N TYR A 26 2.70 -17.85 22.44
CA TYR A 26 1.59 -16.95 22.74
C TYR A 26 0.42 -17.59 23.53
N LYS A 27 0.46 -18.91 23.82
CA LYS A 27 -0.63 -19.60 24.53
C LYS A 27 -0.36 -19.95 26.00
N SER A 28 0.80 -19.65 26.57
CA SER A 28 1.16 -20.18 27.90
C SER A 28 1.78 -19.20 28.91
N ASN A 29 1.47 -17.91 28.89
CA ASN A 29 1.99 -16.96 29.90
C ASN A 29 0.93 -16.06 30.57
N ILE A 30 -0.23 -16.65 30.87
CA ILE A 30 -1.09 -16.15 31.94
C ILE A 30 -1.29 -17.35 32.89
N TRP A 31 -0.96 -17.15 34.17
CA TRP A 31 -0.94 -18.12 35.29
C TRP A 31 0.38 -18.90 35.50
N SER A 32 1.32 -18.30 36.24
CA SER A 32 1.70 -18.80 37.59
C SER A 32 3.09 -18.29 38.02
N HIS A 33 3.13 -17.46 39.06
CA HIS A 33 4.33 -17.24 39.85
C HIS A 33 4.00 -17.21 41.33
N ARG A 34 4.33 -18.32 42.03
CA ARG A 34 5.04 -18.38 43.31
C ARG A 34 5.01 -19.80 43.88
N ALA A 35 6.18 -20.43 44.05
CA ALA A 35 6.72 -20.84 45.35
C ALA A 35 7.88 -21.87 45.25
N ARG A 36 8.98 -21.56 45.97
CA ARG A 36 9.99 -22.46 46.62
C ARG A 36 10.92 -23.27 45.69
N SER A 37 12.18 -23.57 46.02
CA SER A 37 13.04 -23.33 47.21
C SER A 37 14.52 -23.40 46.78
N LEU A 38 15.39 -22.62 47.42
CA LEU A 38 16.83 -22.85 47.47
C LEU A 38 17.21 -23.26 48.90
N THR A 39 17.88 -24.40 49.04
CA THR A 39 18.61 -24.83 50.25
C THR A 39 19.99 -25.29 49.80
N ASP A 40 21.03 -24.64 50.32
CA ASP A 40 22.20 -25.26 50.96
C ASP A 40 23.32 -24.23 51.11
N ASN A 41 23.61 -23.83 52.35
CA ASN A 41 24.87 -24.10 53.08
C ASN A 41 24.97 -23.13 54.28
N PRO A 42 25.27 -23.60 55.51
CA PRO A 42 25.24 -22.77 56.72
C PRO A 42 26.64 -22.22 57.03
N ASP A 43 26.71 -21.01 57.61
CA ASP A 43 27.74 -20.69 58.61
C ASP A 43 27.46 -19.35 59.32
N HIS A 44 27.56 -19.42 60.66
CA HIS A 44 27.84 -18.36 61.65
C HIS A 44 26.85 -17.17 61.82
N ILE A 45 26.02 -17.16 62.88
CA ILE A 45 26.25 -16.70 64.28
C ILE A 45 25.96 -15.19 64.51
N GLN A 46 24.86 -14.99 65.26
CA GLN A 46 24.60 -14.03 66.36
C GLN A 46 24.15 -12.55 66.16
N VAL A 47 22.90 -12.34 66.63
CA VAL A 47 22.40 -11.36 67.64
C VAL A 47 22.45 -9.86 67.30
N TRP A 48 21.28 -9.21 67.16
CA TRP A 48 20.65 -8.34 68.17
C TRP A 48 19.33 -7.75 67.64
N ALA A 49 18.31 -7.82 68.49
CA ALA A 49 17.00 -7.21 68.31
C ALA A 49 17.06 -5.71 68.60
N ILE A 50 16.26 -4.90 67.89
CA ILE A 50 15.53 -3.72 68.37
C ILE A 50 14.34 -3.48 67.43
N LEU A 51 13.13 -3.60 67.98
CA LEU A 51 11.90 -2.94 67.51
C LEU A 51 11.72 -1.68 68.39
N PRO A 52 11.13 -0.56 67.92
CA PRO A 52 9.66 -0.47 67.88
C PRO A 52 9.02 0.39 66.77
N THR A 53 7.91 -0.14 66.25
CA THR A 53 6.60 0.49 65.91
C THR A 53 6.47 2.00 65.65
N PHE A 54 6.06 2.36 64.43
CA PHE A 54 5.07 3.39 64.09
C PHE A 54 4.24 2.87 62.90
N SER A 55 3.00 2.42 63.11
CA SER A 55 1.74 3.20 63.05
C SER A 55 1.09 3.18 61.66
N SER A 56 0.24 2.15 61.48
CA SER A 56 -1.09 2.13 60.88
C SER A 56 -1.64 3.37 60.13
N MET A 57 -1.08 3.75 58.97
CA MET A 57 -1.82 4.57 57.98
C MET A 57 -1.79 4.02 56.55
N ALA A 58 -0.95 3.03 56.23
CA ALA A 58 -0.84 2.50 54.87
C ALA A 58 -1.83 1.35 54.54
N LEU A 59 -2.45 0.72 55.54
CA LEU A 59 -3.28 -0.47 55.31
C LEU A 59 -4.78 -0.20 55.07
N GLN A 60 -5.25 1.04 55.24
CA GLN A 60 -6.65 1.40 54.94
C GLN A 60 -6.86 1.91 53.51
N PHE A 61 -5.81 2.32 52.79
CA PHE A 61 -5.93 2.72 51.38
C PHE A 61 -5.89 1.54 50.39
N LEU A 62 -5.36 0.39 50.81
CA LEU A 62 -5.29 -0.82 49.97
C LEU A 62 -6.58 -1.67 49.95
N PHE A 63 -7.51 -1.43 50.88
CA PHE A 63 -8.80 -2.13 50.92
C PHE A 63 -9.99 -1.31 50.40
N LEU A 64 -9.83 0.00 50.16
CA LEU A 64 -10.87 0.83 49.53
C LEU A 64 -10.71 0.96 48.01
N GLY A 65 -9.50 0.73 47.48
CA GLY A 65 -9.22 0.73 46.03
C GLY A 65 -9.69 -0.54 45.29
N LEU A 66 -10.01 -1.62 46.01
CA LEU A 66 -10.55 -2.87 45.43
C LEU A 66 -12.08 -2.97 45.50
N LEU A 67 -12.78 -2.00 46.10
CA LEU A 67 -14.25 -1.99 46.22
C LEU A 67 -14.92 -0.90 45.38
N LEU A 68 -14.17 -0.21 44.50
CA LEU A 68 -14.69 0.77 43.54
C LEU A 68 -14.33 0.47 42.07
N ARG A 69 -13.78 -0.72 41.78
CA ARG A 69 -13.98 -1.30 40.45
C ARG A 69 -15.37 -1.89 40.45
N GLY A 70 -16.33 -1.13 39.93
CA GLY A 70 -17.64 -1.69 39.59
C GLY A 70 -17.41 -3.01 38.86
N SER A 71 -18.02 -4.06 39.38
CA SER A 71 -18.13 -5.34 38.69
C SER A 71 -18.74 -5.07 37.32
N HIS A 72 -17.91 -4.92 36.30
CA HIS A 72 -18.37 -5.01 34.93
C HIS A 72 -18.75 -6.48 34.79
N ALA A 73 -20.05 -6.76 34.78
CA ALA A 73 -20.52 -8.05 34.33
C ALA A 73 -19.88 -8.25 32.95
N ILE A 74 -19.10 -9.32 32.79
CA ILE A 74 -18.60 -9.74 31.49
C ILE A 74 -19.86 -9.96 30.65
N ARG A 75 -20.15 -9.01 29.75
CA ARG A 75 -21.26 -9.16 28.82
C ARG A 75 -20.74 -10.09 27.73
N ASP A 76 -21.28 -11.30 27.68
CA ASP A 76 -20.96 -12.24 26.61
C ASP A 76 -21.76 -11.84 25.36
N ILE A 77 -21.38 -10.72 24.75
CA ILE A 77 -22.04 -10.17 23.55
C ILE A 77 -21.49 -10.93 22.33
N PRO A 78 -22.34 -11.65 21.58
CA PRO A 78 -21.88 -12.35 20.39
C PRO A 78 -21.51 -11.35 19.29
N PRO A 79 -20.60 -11.74 18.36
CA PRO A 79 -20.29 -10.91 17.20
C PRO A 79 -21.55 -10.56 16.41
N ALA A 80 -21.67 -9.31 15.99
CA ALA A 80 -22.83 -8.82 15.25
C ALA A 80 -22.73 -9.21 13.77
N ALA A 81 -23.03 -10.48 13.48
CA ALA A 81 -23.03 -11.02 12.14
C ALA A 81 -24.10 -12.10 11.94
N ALA A 82 -24.49 -12.29 10.67
CA ALA A 82 -25.27 -13.42 10.20
C ALA A 82 -24.55 -14.08 9.03
N THR A 83 -24.74 -15.38 8.87
CA THR A 83 -24.28 -16.10 7.67
C THR A 83 -25.41 -16.14 6.64
N LEU A 84 -25.13 -15.64 5.45
CA LEU A 84 -26.09 -15.52 4.35
C LEU A 84 -25.67 -16.37 3.13
N SER A 85 -26.50 -16.39 2.09
CA SER A 85 -26.20 -17.08 0.82
C SER A 85 -24.88 -16.61 0.19
N THR A 86 -24.16 -17.52 -0.46
CA THR A 86 -22.95 -17.21 -1.24
C THR A 86 -23.23 -16.86 -2.69
N GLU A 87 -24.50 -16.79 -3.10
CA GLU A 87 -24.87 -16.31 -4.43
C GLU A 87 -24.45 -14.84 -4.62
N SER A 88 -23.83 -14.55 -5.76
CA SER A 88 -23.44 -13.19 -6.17
C SER A 88 -23.89 -12.91 -7.60
N ALA A 89 -24.26 -11.65 -7.84
CA ALA A 89 -24.55 -11.16 -9.19
C ALA A 89 -23.30 -11.14 -10.10
N ALA A 90 -22.10 -11.31 -9.53
CA ALA A 90 -20.85 -11.46 -10.26
C ALA A 90 -20.72 -12.82 -10.97
N GLY A 91 -21.69 -13.73 -10.88
CA GLY A 91 -21.61 -15.03 -11.57
C GLY A 91 -20.57 -16.00 -11.00
N ALA A 92 -19.98 -15.69 -9.84
CA ALA A 92 -19.13 -16.58 -9.07
C ALA A 92 -19.47 -16.48 -7.58
N GLU A 93 -19.41 -17.59 -6.85
CA GLU A 93 -19.76 -17.61 -5.43
C GLU A 93 -18.92 -16.64 -4.59
N LEU A 94 -19.56 -16.04 -3.59
CA LEU A 94 -18.89 -15.33 -2.51
C LEU A 94 -17.89 -16.25 -1.79
N PHE A 95 -16.82 -15.67 -1.24
CA PHE A 95 -15.97 -16.36 -0.27
C PHE A 95 -16.74 -16.56 1.05
N SER A 96 -16.27 -17.49 1.90
CA SER A 96 -16.93 -17.77 3.18
C SER A 96 -16.98 -16.54 4.08
N TYR A 97 -15.91 -15.74 4.07
CA TYR A 97 -15.84 -14.49 4.83
C TYR A 97 -16.79 -13.38 4.30
N GLU A 98 -17.19 -13.46 3.03
CA GLU A 98 -18.15 -12.55 2.40
C GLU A 98 -19.60 -12.95 2.72
N ALA A 99 -19.85 -14.21 3.06
CA ALA A 99 -21.15 -14.67 3.51
C ALA A 99 -21.51 -14.18 4.93
N ILE A 100 -20.50 -13.90 5.75
CA ILE A 100 -20.64 -13.39 7.13
C ILE A 100 -20.81 -11.87 7.08
N ARG A 101 -22.06 -11.42 7.26
CA ARG A 101 -22.49 -10.04 7.01
C ARG A 101 -23.30 -9.47 8.16
N LEU A 102 -23.21 -8.17 8.34
CA LEU A 102 -24.14 -7.39 9.15
C LEU A 102 -25.47 -7.28 8.39
N THR A 103 -26.59 -7.38 9.10
CA THR A 103 -27.94 -7.29 8.52
C THR A 103 -28.83 -6.43 9.40
N GLU A 104 -29.93 -5.92 8.84
CA GLU A 104 -30.94 -5.17 9.61
C GLU A 104 -31.52 -6.00 10.77
N SER A 105 -31.68 -7.32 10.61
CA SER A 105 -32.14 -8.20 11.69
C SER A 105 -31.11 -8.35 12.82
N VAL A 106 -29.81 -8.37 12.50
CA VAL A 106 -28.76 -8.39 13.52
C VAL A 106 -28.76 -7.08 14.29
N LEU A 107 -28.91 -5.95 13.59
CA LEU A 107 -28.99 -4.62 14.19
C LEU A 107 -30.25 -4.43 15.04
N SER A 108 -31.40 -4.94 14.62
CA SER A 108 -32.63 -4.88 15.43
C SER A 108 -32.47 -5.64 16.74
N GLY A 109 -31.75 -6.77 16.72
CA GLY A 109 -31.44 -7.53 17.93
C GLY A 109 -30.61 -6.75 18.96
N LEU A 110 -29.75 -5.82 18.52
CA LEU A 110 -29.05 -4.90 19.43
C LEU A 110 -30.00 -3.88 20.07
N ASN A 111 -31.03 -3.46 19.32
CA ASN A 111 -32.03 -2.51 19.80
C ASN A 111 -33.02 -3.13 20.80
N ASP A 112 -33.22 -4.45 20.74
CA ASP A 112 -34.10 -5.20 21.63
C ASP A 112 -33.44 -5.53 22.99
N GLN A 113 -32.13 -5.28 23.13
CA GLN A 113 -31.40 -5.43 24.40
C GLN A 113 -31.32 -4.07 25.11
N ASP A 114 -31.98 -3.94 26.26
CA ASP A 114 -32.13 -2.68 27.00
C ASP A 114 -30.80 -1.94 27.26
N ASP A 115 -29.70 -2.67 27.38
CA ASP A 115 -28.37 -2.16 27.67
C ASP A 115 -27.52 -1.83 26.43
N LEU A 116 -27.95 -2.25 25.24
CA LEU A 116 -27.30 -1.98 23.95
C LEU A 116 -28.13 -1.06 23.03
N ALA A 117 -29.43 -0.90 23.31
CA ALA A 117 -30.35 -0.11 22.49
C ALA A 117 -29.87 1.33 22.27
N GLN A 118 -29.24 1.93 23.28
CA GLN A 118 -28.68 3.28 23.18
C GLN A 118 -27.50 3.39 22.19
N TYR A 119 -26.83 2.28 21.85
CA TYR A 119 -25.69 2.24 20.95
C TYR A 119 -26.04 1.72 19.54
N ALA A 120 -27.18 1.07 19.35
CA ALA A 120 -27.56 0.42 18.10
C ALA A 120 -27.47 1.36 16.87
N GLN A 121 -27.84 2.64 17.04
CA GLN A 121 -27.77 3.65 15.98
C GLN A 121 -26.34 3.96 15.51
N LEU A 122 -25.31 3.69 16.32
CA LEU A 122 -23.92 3.88 15.92
C LEU A 122 -23.49 2.87 14.83
N PHE A 123 -24.14 1.72 14.80
CA PHE A 123 -23.85 0.61 13.87
C PHE A 123 -24.86 0.48 12.74
N ALA A 124 -25.91 1.28 12.73
CA ALA A 124 -26.96 1.25 11.71
C ALA A 124 -26.41 1.58 10.31
N PHE A 125 -27.03 1.02 9.26
CA PHE A 125 -26.70 1.40 7.88
C PHE A 125 -27.05 2.87 7.61
N GLY A 126 -26.25 3.50 6.77
CA GLY A 126 -26.41 4.91 6.44
C GLY A 126 -27.49 5.12 5.38
N ASN A 127 -28.16 6.26 5.44
CA ASN A 127 -28.97 6.74 4.33
C ASN A 127 -28.17 7.78 3.52
N THR A 128 -28.44 7.89 2.20
CA THR A 128 -27.74 8.81 1.29
C THR A 128 -28.11 10.29 1.52
N THR A 129 -29.17 10.55 2.30
CA THR A 129 -29.62 11.89 2.70
C THR A 129 -29.20 12.23 4.14
N SER A 130 -28.56 13.39 4.36
CA SER A 130 -28.29 13.92 5.69
C SER A 130 -29.59 14.31 6.41
N SER A 131 -29.87 13.71 7.58
CA SER A 131 -30.98 14.12 8.45
C SER A 131 -30.54 15.25 9.39
N PRO A 132 -31.43 16.19 9.79
CA PRO A 132 -31.13 17.17 10.84
C PRO A 132 -30.84 16.55 12.22
N GLU A 133 -31.26 15.32 12.48
CA GLU A 133 -31.02 14.58 13.73
C GLU A 133 -29.69 13.80 13.75
N ASP A 134 -28.96 13.87 12.65
CA ASP A 134 -27.69 13.23 12.47
C ASP A 134 -26.66 13.71 13.51
N PRO A 135 -26.07 12.82 14.33
CA PRO A 135 -25.03 13.18 15.29
C PRO A 135 -23.86 13.96 14.65
N ARG A 136 -23.62 13.77 13.34
CA ARG A 136 -22.62 14.52 12.56
C ARG A 136 -22.92 16.01 12.46
N ALA A 137 -24.19 16.43 12.55
CA ALA A 137 -24.57 17.85 12.60
C ALA A 137 -24.10 18.53 13.91
N LYS A 138 -23.75 17.75 14.93
CA LYS A 138 -23.09 18.21 16.17
C LYS A 138 -21.56 18.07 16.10
N GLY A 139 -21.04 17.42 15.06
CA GLY A 139 -19.61 17.23 14.84
C GLY A 139 -18.92 18.54 14.49
N GLY A 140 -17.67 18.69 14.93
CA GLY A 140 -16.86 19.85 14.61
C GLY A 140 -16.46 19.91 13.14
N HIS A 141 -15.75 20.97 12.79
CA HIS A 141 -15.13 21.16 11.48
C HIS A 141 -14.09 20.07 11.12
N CYS A 142 -13.59 19.35 12.13
CA CYS A 142 -12.63 18.26 11.99
C CYS A 142 -13.27 16.89 12.25
N LYS A 143 -12.60 15.83 11.80
CA LYS A 143 -12.86 14.47 12.30
C LYS A 143 -12.74 14.46 13.84
N THR A 144 -13.41 13.52 14.48
CA THR A 144 -13.41 13.38 15.94
C THR A 144 -12.10 12.75 16.42
N TYR A 145 -11.48 13.35 17.43
CA TYR A 145 -10.21 12.92 18.03
C TYR A 145 -10.33 12.75 19.54
N ALA A 146 -9.34 12.10 20.16
CA ALA A 146 -9.25 11.96 21.61
C ALA A 146 -9.42 13.31 22.31
N GLY A 147 -10.34 13.35 23.28
CA GLY A 147 -10.71 14.56 24.02
C GLY A 147 -11.91 15.33 23.45
N ASP A 148 -12.35 15.05 22.21
CA ASP A 148 -13.57 15.63 21.65
C ASP A 148 -14.83 14.97 22.25
N SER A 149 -15.96 15.66 22.27
CA SER A 149 -17.20 15.17 22.91
C SER A 149 -17.81 13.93 22.27
N LEU A 150 -17.54 13.70 20.97
CA LEU A 150 -17.98 12.50 20.24
C LEU A 150 -16.95 11.37 20.28
N TRP A 151 -15.79 11.57 20.94
CA TRP A 151 -14.78 10.53 21.04
C TRP A 151 -15.35 9.33 21.83
N PRO A 152 -15.20 8.08 21.34
CA PRO A 152 -15.74 6.94 22.04
C PRO A 152 -15.08 6.77 23.42
N SER A 153 -15.88 6.46 24.43
CA SER A 153 -15.37 6.04 25.74
C SER A 153 -14.73 4.66 25.66
N GLU A 154 -13.92 4.30 26.65
CA GLU A 154 -13.34 2.95 26.77
C GLU A 154 -14.41 1.86 26.72
N ASP A 155 -15.54 2.05 27.40
CA ASP A 155 -16.66 1.10 27.36
C ASP A 155 -17.26 0.95 25.96
N LEU A 156 -17.32 2.04 25.17
CA LEU A 156 -17.84 2.01 23.81
C LEU A 156 -16.83 1.37 22.84
N TRP A 157 -15.53 1.60 23.04
CA TRP A 157 -14.49 0.86 22.32
C TRP A 157 -14.55 -0.64 22.63
N GLY A 158 -14.74 -1.01 23.90
CA GLY A 158 -14.92 -2.40 24.32
C GLY A 158 -16.15 -3.06 23.70
N LEU A 159 -17.30 -2.38 23.71
CA LEU A 159 -18.50 -2.87 23.03
C LEU A 159 -18.28 -3.06 21.52
N PHE A 160 -17.64 -2.09 20.87
CA PHE A 160 -17.30 -2.21 19.45
C PHE A 160 -16.43 -3.44 19.19
N ASP A 161 -15.42 -3.68 20.02
CA ASP A 161 -14.55 -4.85 19.89
C ASP A 161 -15.29 -6.18 20.10
N GLU A 162 -16.17 -6.25 21.11
CA GLU A 162 -17.03 -7.43 21.33
C GLU A 162 -17.91 -7.73 20.11
N LEU A 163 -18.55 -6.70 19.52
CA LEU A 163 -19.37 -6.85 18.32
C LEU A 163 -18.55 -7.26 17.08
N LEU A 164 -17.27 -6.87 17.01
CA LEU A 164 -16.33 -7.30 15.99
C LEU A 164 -15.83 -8.75 16.20
N GLY A 165 -16.08 -9.34 17.37
CA GLY A 165 -15.52 -10.63 17.76
C GLY A 165 -14.07 -10.55 18.23
N ASN A 166 -13.71 -9.48 18.94
CA ASN A 166 -12.37 -9.21 19.48
C ASN A 166 -11.31 -9.02 18.38
N ALA A 167 -11.68 -8.29 17.31
CA ALA A 167 -10.81 -8.04 16.15
C ALA A 167 -10.18 -6.65 16.14
N LEU A 168 -10.46 -5.81 17.13
CA LEU A 168 -9.84 -4.50 17.31
C LEU A 168 -8.49 -4.66 18.03
N SER A 169 -7.48 -3.93 17.59
CA SER A 169 -6.18 -3.90 18.26
C SER A 169 -5.59 -2.50 18.24
N PRO A 170 -4.96 -2.05 19.33
CA PRO A 170 -4.21 -0.80 19.32
C PRO A 170 -3.02 -0.94 18.36
N ILE A 171 -2.75 0.12 17.60
CA ILE A 171 -1.54 0.21 16.78
C ILE A 171 -0.45 0.88 17.63
N ILE A 172 0.61 0.14 17.88
CA ILE A 172 1.83 0.64 18.50
C ILE A 172 2.90 0.64 17.40
N PRO A 173 3.54 1.77 17.07
CA PRO A 173 4.61 1.84 16.10
C PRO A 173 5.68 0.78 16.39
N ILE A 174 6.01 -0.07 15.41
CA ILE A 174 6.92 -1.21 15.62
C ILE A 174 8.32 -0.78 16.08
N ALA A 175 8.75 0.45 15.72
CA ALA A 175 10.02 1.02 16.14
C ALA A 175 10.00 1.59 17.57
N SER A 176 8.85 1.60 18.27
CA SER A 176 8.73 2.15 19.63
C SER A 176 9.65 1.48 20.63
N THR A 177 9.93 0.18 20.45
CA THR A 177 10.84 -0.60 21.30
C THR A 177 12.30 -0.14 21.19
N CYS A 178 12.66 0.66 20.18
CA CYS A 178 13.98 1.27 20.08
C CYS A 178 14.19 2.44 21.04
N TYR A 179 13.13 3.05 21.57
CA TYR A 179 13.21 4.29 22.33
C TYR A 179 13.04 4.05 23.82
N LYS A 180 14.05 4.42 24.61
CA LYS A 180 13.97 4.40 26.09
C LYS A 180 12.90 5.33 26.66
N ASN A 181 12.58 6.40 25.94
CA ASN A 181 11.55 7.38 26.31
C ASN A 181 10.37 7.35 25.33
N SER A 182 10.02 6.16 24.85
CA SER A 182 8.81 5.98 24.05
C SER A 182 7.56 6.31 24.88
N GLU A 183 6.52 6.86 24.27
CA GLU A 183 5.25 7.09 24.97
C GLU A 183 4.55 5.80 25.43
N TYR A 184 4.99 4.66 24.89
CA TYR A 184 4.49 3.33 25.22
C TYR A 184 5.29 2.61 26.32
N ASP A 185 6.39 3.21 26.82
CA ASP A 185 7.26 2.64 27.88
C ASP A 185 7.66 1.18 27.64
N ASN A 186 8.02 0.85 26.39
CA ASN A 186 8.20 -0.52 25.90
C ASN A 186 9.60 -0.79 25.32
N TYR A 187 10.62 -0.07 25.78
CA TYR A 187 11.98 -0.26 25.29
C TYR A 187 12.45 -1.71 25.45
N ASP A 188 12.90 -2.29 24.34
CA ASP A 188 13.49 -3.63 24.30
C ASP A 188 14.61 -3.64 23.25
N ALA A 189 15.85 -3.81 23.72
CA ALA A 189 17.03 -3.78 22.85
C ALA A 189 17.05 -4.93 21.83
N SER A 190 16.49 -6.10 22.17
CA SER A 190 16.45 -7.24 21.27
C SER A 190 15.42 -7.05 20.19
N ILE A 191 14.22 -6.57 20.53
CA ILE A 191 13.17 -6.28 19.55
C ILE A 191 13.62 -5.13 18.65
N CYS A 192 14.23 -4.08 19.22
CA CYS A 192 14.76 -2.98 18.43
C CYS A 192 15.79 -3.44 17.40
N ALA A 193 16.70 -4.35 17.76
CA ALA A 193 17.68 -4.91 16.83
C ALA A 193 16.99 -5.63 15.67
N SER A 194 15.99 -6.47 15.96
CA SER A 194 15.20 -7.18 14.94
C SER A 194 14.43 -6.23 14.03
N VAL A 195 13.79 -5.19 14.59
CA VAL A 195 13.06 -4.18 13.80
C VAL A 195 14.02 -3.38 12.93
N THR A 196 15.20 -3.03 13.45
CA THR A 196 16.22 -2.29 12.68
C THR A 196 16.76 -3.11 11.51
N GLU A 197 17.03 -4.40 11.73
CA GLU A 197 17.46 -5.32 10.67
C GLU A 197 16.35 -5.56 9.63
N GLY A 198 15.10 -5.71 10.09
CA GLY A 198 13.93 -5.95 9.25
C GLY A 198 13.35 -4.71 8.57
N TRP A 199 13.82 -3.49 8.87
CA TRP A 199 13.18 -2.24 8.39
C TRP A 199 13.20 -2.04 6.88
N VAL A 200 14.13 -2.71 6.19
CA VAL A 200 14.23 -2.68 4.72
C VAL A 200 13.57 -3.90 4.07
N VAL A 201 12.88 -4.73 4.86
CA VAL A 201 12.21 -5.96 4.42
C VAL A 201 10.70 -5.72 4.41
N GLU A 202 10.08 -5.88 3.24
CA GLU A 202 8.65 -5.58 3.03
C GLU A 202 7.73 -6.33 4.00
N GLY A 203 8.07 -7.60 4.31
CA GLY A 203 7.32 -8.44 5.25
C GLY A 203 7.21 -7.88 6.65
N THR A 204 8.20 -7.11 7.10
CA THR A 204 8.13 -6.42 8.40
C THR A 204 6.96 -5.44 8.47
N HIS A 205 6.59 -4.85 7.33
CA HIS A 205 5.60 -3.78 7.26
C HIS A 205 4.20 -4.28 6.90
N TYR A 206 4.08 -5.22 5.95
CA TYR A 206 2.75 -5.70 5.53
C TYR A 206 2.11 -6.68 6.52
N GLU A 207 2.91 -7.39 7.33
CA GLU A 207 2.44 -8.27 8.41
C GLU A 207 2.04 -7.51 9.69
N ASP A 208 2.43 -6.24 9.80
CA ASP A 208 2.06 -5.37 10.92
C ASP A 208 0.84 -4.51 10.56
N PRO A 209 -0.18 -4.37 11.42
CA PRO A 209 -1.39 -3.60 11.13
C PRO A 209 -1.19 -2.08 11.07
N GLY A 210 -0.09 -1.55 11.61
CA GLY A 210 0.17 -0.12 11.71
C GLY A 210 1.30 0.41 10.82
N SER A 211 2.27 -0.45 10.47
CA SER A 211 3.47 -0.04 9.75
C SER A 211 3.24 0.19 8.25
N VAL A 212 4.03 1.07 7.65
CA VAL A 212 4.05 1.33 6.19
C VAL A 212 5.47 1.33 5.66
N MET A 213 5.62 1.06 4.37
CA MET A 213 6.92 0.93 3.70
C MET A 213 7.58 2.28 3.38
N TRP A 214 6.79 3.37 3.37
CA TRP A 214 7.24 4.73 3.08
C TRP A 214 6.93 5.68 4.25
N PRO A 215 7.72 5.63 5.33
CA PRO A 215 7.36 6.24 6.61
C PRO A 215 7.53 7.77 6.63
N LEU A 216 8.03 8.36 5.54
CA LEU A 216 8.22 9.82 5.41
C LEU A 216 6.91 10.59 5.67
N TYR A 217 5.80 10.07 5.16
CA TYR A 217 4.49 10.72 5.22
C TYR A 217 3.71 10.41 6.50
N GLU A 218 4.25 9.55 7.37
CA GLU A 218 3.79 9.37 8.76
C GLU A 218 4.36 10.43 9.72
N GLY A 219 5.24 11.31 9.21
CA GLY A 219 5.79 12.43 9.96
C GLY A 219 7.09 12.12 10.71
N LYS A 220 7.77 11.00 10.40
CA LYS A 220 9.03 10.58 11.01
C LYS A 220 8.97 10.50 12.55
N THR A 221 7.81 10.15 13.11
CA THR A 221 7.58 10.20 14.57
C THR A 221 8.11 9.00 15.33
N CYS A 222 8.42 7.89 14.65
CA CYS A 222 8.97 6.70 15.25
C CYS A 222 9.67 5.85 14.18
N LEU A 223 11.01 5.90 14.14
CA LEU A 223 11.85 5.20 13.17
C LEU A 223 12.95 4.41 13.90
N PRO A 224 13.38 3.25 13.41
CA PRO A 224 14.51 2.54 14.00
C PRO A 224 15.84 3.17 13.56
N GLY A 225 16.95 2.78 14.21
CA GLY A 225 18.30 3.18 13.82
C GLY A 225 19.26 3.44 14.97
N THR A 226 20.52 3.76 14.65
CA THR A 226 21.60 3.94 15.64
C THR A 226 21.68 5.36 16.21
N ASP A 227 21.15 6.37 15.50
CA ASP A 227 21.08 7.75 15.98
C ASP A 227 19.64 8.17 16.28
N LEU A 228 19.02 7.50 17.25
CA LEU A 228 17.66 7.82 17.71
C LEU A 228 17.56 9.22 18.35
N THR A 229 18.70 9.84 18.67
CA THR A 229 18.74 11.16 19.30
C THR A 229 18.31 12.27 18.34
N SER A 230 18.44 12.06 17.03
CA SER A 230 17.93 12.97 16.00
C SER A 230 16.40 13.06 15.98
N PHE A 231 15.70 12.03 16.48
CA PHE A 231 14.23 11.96 16.52
C PHE A 231 13.64 12.29 17.91
N ALA A 232 14.48 12.49 18.93
CA ALA A 232 14.13 12.75 20.33
C ALA A 232 13.32 11.64 21.04
N ASN A 233 12.06 11.41 20.66
CA ASN A 233 11.13 10.43 21.24
C ASN A 233 10.36 9.68 20.15
N CYS A 234 9.77 8.53 20.48
CA CYS A 234 8.76 7.86 19.64
C CYS A 234 7.35 8.24 20.10
N THR A 235 6.53 8.72 19.16
CA THR A 235 5.11 9.03 19.38
C THR A 235 4.23 8.43 18.29
N GLN A 236 2.92 8.29 18.56
CA GLN A 236 1.93 7.76 17.62
C GLN A 236 1.99 8.46 16.26
N GLY A 237 2.09 9.79 16.25
CA GLY A 237 2.20 10.57 15.01
C GLY A 237 1.15 10.24 13.95
N GLY A 238 1.60 10.07 12.71
CA GLY A 238 0.74 9.72 11.58
C GLY A 238 0.21 8.28 11.59
N TYR A 239 0.68 7.40 12.49
CA TYR A 239 0.16 6.05 12.61
C TYR A 239 -1.32 6.10 13.04
N SER A 240 -2.14 5.21 12.48
CA SER A 240 -3.52 5.03 12.95
C SER A 240 -3.53 4.58 14.42
N LEU A 241 -4.60 4.84 15.18
CA LEU A 241 -4.68 4.50 16.61
C LEU A 241 -5.08 3.05 16.85
N TYR A 242 -6.08 2.60 16.11
CA TYR A 242 -6.61 1.23 16.20
C TYR A 242 -6.67 0.61 14.81
N SER A 243 -6.54 -0.70 14.76
CA SER A 243 -6.77 -1.51 13.57
C SER A 243 -7.86 -2.52 13.83
N VAL A 244 -8.77 -2.68 12.88
CA VAL A 244 -9.66 -3.85 12.81
C VAL A 244 -8.97 -4.88 11.92
N ASN A 245 -8.65 -6.03 12.50
CA ASN A 245 -8.14 -7.17 11.76
C ASN A 245 -9.29 -7.85 10.98
N ILE A 246 -9.39 -7.55 9.69
CA ILE A 246 -10.53 -7.98 8.89
C ILE A 246 -10.41 -9.46 8.53
N SER A 247 -11.43 -10.20 8.94
CA SER A 247 -11.64 -11.62 8.65
C SER A 247 -13.00 -11.92 8.05
N ASN A 248 -13.91 -10.93 7.97
CA ASN A 248 -15.23 -11.03 7.34
C ASN A 248 -15.83 -9.66 7.02
N VAL A 249 -16.90 -9.68 6.20
CA VAL A 249 -17.58 -8.45 5.74
C VAL A 249 -18.30 -7.73 6.88
N ALA A 250 -18.91 -8.44 7.84
CA ALA A 250 -19.61 -7.81 8.97
C ALA A 250 -18.69 -6.86 9.76
N GLN A 251 -17.42 -7.22 9.96
CA GLN A 251 -16.42 -6.37 10.63
C GLN A 251 -16.18 -5.05 9.88
N ILE A 252 -16.11 -5.11 8.54
CA ILE A 252 -15.98 -3.91 7.69
C ILE A 252 -17.23 -3.04 7.83
N GLN A 253 -18.43 -3.63 7.74
CA GLN A 253 -19.70 -2.91 7.83
C GLN A 253 -19.87 -2.21 9.19
N LEU A 254 -19.56 -2.91 10.30
CA LEU A 254 -19.57 -2.36 11.65
C LEU A 254 -18.62 -1.17 11.77
N ALA A 255 -17.37 -1.30 11.30
CA ALA A 255 -16.37 -0.24 11.40
C ALA A 255 -16.72 0.98 10.54
N VAL A 256 -17.25 0.78 9.32
CA VAL A 256 -17.76 1.86 8.46
C VAL A 256 -18.89 2.61 9.14
N ASN A 257 -19.88 1.90 9.67
CA ASN A 257 -21.03 2.52 10.32
C ASN A 257 -20.61 3.26 11.59
N PHE A 258 -19.76 2.65 12.42
CA PHE A 258 -19.23 3.24 13.65
C PHE A 258 -18.44 4.54 13.36
N ALA A 259 -17.50 4.48 12.41
CA ALA A 259 -16.70 5.64 12.04
C ALA A 259 -17.55 6.76 11.43
N ARG A 260 -18.55 6.43 10.61
CA ARG A 260 -19.48 7.41 10.05
C ARG A 260 -20.30 8.08 11.14
N SER A 261 -20.88 7.31 12.06
CA SER A 261 -21.76 7.80 13.13
C SER A 261 -21.03 8.70 14.13
N LEU A 262 -19.75 8.40 14.41
CA LEU A 262 -18.92 9.16 15.36
C LEU A 262 -17.98 10.16 14.68
N ASN A 263 -18.07 10.30 13.34
CA ASN A 263 -17.22 11.16 12.52
C ASN A 263 -15.72 10.90 12.74
N LEU A 264 -15.34 9.63 12.95
CA LEU A 264 -13.94 9.23 13.07
C LEU A 264 -13.25 9.31 11.70
N ARG A 265 -11.94 9.52 11.71
CA ARG A 265 -11.12 9.34 10.52
C ARG A 265 -11.00 7.83 10.26
N LEU A 266 -11.45 7.40 9.08
CA LEU A 266 -11.34 6.01 8.64
C LEU A 266 -10.18 5.87 7.65
N VAL A 267 -9.34 4.87 7.85
CA VAL A 267 -8.22 4.52 6.96
C VAL A 267 -8.38 3.07 6.55
N VAL A 268 -7.97 2.74 5.32
CA VAL A 268 -7.90 1.37 4.84
C VAL A 268 -6.44 1.04 4.55
N LYS A 269 -5.91 0.01 5.20
CA LYS A 269 -4.57 -0.50 4.95
C LYS A 269 -4.67 -1.91 4.39
N ASN A 270 -4.08 -2.11 3.22
CA ASN A 270 -3.79 -3.44 2.71
C ASN A 270 -2.35 -3.81 3.15
N THR A 271 -1.37 -3.47 2.33
CA THR A 271 0.04 -3.84 2.55
C THR A 271 0.89 -2.73 3.18
N GLY A 272 0.46 -1.47 3.12
CA GLY A 272 1.26 -0.31 3.54
C GLY A 272 2.27 0.17 2.50
N HIS A 273 2.11 -0.22 1.22
CA HIS A 273 3.02 0.11 0.11
C HIS A 273 2.84 1.54 -0.45
N ASP A 274 1.84 2.30 0.02
CA ASP A 274 1.47 3.58 -0.58
C ASP A 274 2.58 4.63 -0.44
N TYR A 275 3.03 5.17 -1.58
CA TYR A 275 4.08 6.20 -1.63
C TYR A 275 3.65 7.55 -1.07
N ASN A 276 2.35 7.80 -0.87
CA ASN A 276 1.79 9.11 -0.55
C ASN A 276 1.16 9.17 0.85
N GLY A 277 1.36 8.12 1.67
CA GLY A 277 0.78 8.01 3.01
C GLY A 277 -0.74 7.80 3.04
N ARG A 278 -1.38 7.37 1.96
CA ARG A 278 -2.85 7.23 1.88
C ARG A 278 -3.42 6.08 2.71
N SER A 279 -2.59 5.18 3.21
CA SER A 279 -2.98 4.04 4.05
C SER A 279 -2.66 4.22 5.54
N THR A 280 -2.47 5.45 5.99
CA THR A 280 -2.19 5.80 7.40
C THR A 280 -2.85 7.14 7.76
N GLY A 281 -2.84 7.50 9.04
CA GLY A 281 -3.53 8.71 9.47
C GLY A 281 -3.59 8.93 10.97
N TYR A 282 -3.14 10.12 11.41
CA TYR A 282 -3.26 10.55 12.79
C TYR A 282 -4.69 10.36 13.31
N GLY A 283 -4.80 9.67 14.44
CA GLY A 283 -6.06 9.48 15.16
C GLY A 283 -7.07 8.55 14.48
N ALA A 284 -6.69 7.85 13.42
CA ALA A 284 -7.63 7.08 12.61
C ALA A 284 -7.97 5.69 13.19
N LEU A 285 -9.14 5.20 12.83
CA LEU A 285 -9.48 3.78 12.84
C LEU A 285 -9.07 3.18 11.49
N SER A 286 -8.13 2.24 11.51
CA SER A 286 -7.65 1.52 10.32
C SER A 286 -8.40 0.21 10.13
N LEU A 287 -8.73 -0.12 8.88
CA LEU A 287 -9.24 -1.43 8.48
C LEU A 287 -8.14 -2.17 7.73
N TRP A 288 -7.65 -3.25 8.32
CA TRP A 288 -6.54 -4.02 7.77
C TRP A 288 -7.05 -5.21 6.96
N THR A 289 -7.06 -5.06 5.63
CA THR A 289 -7.64 -6.05 4.70
C THR A 289 -6.65 -7.13 4.26
N HIS A 290 -5.41 -7.08 4.73
CA HIS A 290 -4.31 -7.97 4.34
C HIS A 290 -4.64 -9.46 4.49
N ASN A 291 -5.42 -9.83 5.51
CA ASN A 291 -5.71 -11.23 5.84
C ASN A 291 -6.80 -11.86 4.96
N LEU A 292 -7.41 -11.11 4.04
CA LEU A 292 -8.33 -11.64 3.03
C LEU A 292 -7.56 -12.28 1.88
N LYS A 293 -7.02 -13.48 2.13
CA LYS A 293 -6.04 -14.18 1.27
C LYS A 293 -6.60 -15.27 0.34
N ASP A 294 -7.92 -15.48 0.32
CA ASP A 294 -8.50 -16.54 -0.51
C ASP A 294 -8.27 -16.30 -2.01
N ILE A 295 -7.88 -17.36 -2.74
CA ILE A 295 -7.71 -17.38 -4.19
C ILE A 295 -8.53 -18.54 -4.76
N ARG A 296 -9.35 -18.27 -5.77
CA ARG A 296 -10.14 -19.30 -6.48
C ARG A 296 -9.95 -19.19 -7.98
N PHE A 297 -9.45 -20.26 -8.59
CA PHE A 297 -9.44 -20.42 -10.04
C PHE A 297 -10.84 -20.74 -10.57
N ILE A 298 -11.23 -20.08 -11.65
CA ILE A 298 -12.49 -20.26 -12.36
C ILE A 298 -12.15 -20.61 -13.81
N SER A 299 -12.31 -21.88 -14.21
CA SER A 299 -11.85 -22.35 -15.52
C SER A 299 -12.59 -21.76 -16.73
N SER A 300 -13.84 -21.34 -16.55
CA SER A 300 -14.66 -20.67 -17.56
C SER A 300 -15.56 -19.69 -16.82
N TYR A 301 -15.32 -18.41 -17.07
CA TYR A 301 -16.08 -17.29 -16.58
C TYR A 301 -16.61 -16.52 -17.79
N GLU A 302 -17.90 -16.19 -17.74
CA GLU A 302 -18.63 -15.65 -18.88
C GLU A 302 -19.30 -14.33 -18.47
N THR A 303 -19.00 -13.27 -19.22
CA THR A 303 -19.71 -12.00 -19.20
C THR A 303 -20.16 -11.66 -20.63
N GLN A 304 -20.74 -10.48 -20.83
CA GLN A 304 -21.07 -10.02 -22.19
C GLN A 304 -19.81 -9.88 -23.07
N ASP A 305 -18.69 -9.43 -22.50
CA ASP A 305 -17.48 -9.02 -23.23
C ASP A 305 -16.25 -9.90 -22.90
N TYR A 306 -16.42 -10.94 -22.07
CA TYR A 306 -15.34 -11.86 -21.68
C TYR A 306 -15.82 -13.31 -21.60
N SER A 307 -15.02 -14.22 -22.17
CA SER A 307 -15.19 -15.67 -22.05
C SER A 307 -13.81 -16.29 -21.88
N GLY A 308 -13.53 -16.88 -20.71
CA GLY A 308 -12.21 -17.44 -20.44
C GLY A 308 -11.94 -17.78 -18.98
N PRO A 309 -10.71 -18.22 -18.67
CA PRO A 309 -10.29 -18.52 -17.30
C PRO A 309 -10.12 -17.24 -16.47
N ALA A 310 -10.57 -17.25 -15.22
CA ALA A 310 -10.45 -16.12 -14.31
C ALA A 310 -9.96 -16.55 -12.93
N PHE A 311 -9.51 -15.58 -12.13
CA PHE A 311 -9.23 -15.79 -10.71
C PHE A 311 -10.08 -14.84 -9.87
N LYS A 312 -10.80 -15.39 -8.88
CA LYS A 312 -11.36 -14.59 -7.79
C LYS A 312 -10.34 -14.47 -6.66
N LEU A 313 -10.08 -13.26 -6.20
CA LEU A 313 -9.01 -12.92 -5.25
C LEU A 313 -9.61 -12.13 -4.08
N GLY A 314 -9.26 -12.51 -2.86
CA GLY A 314 -9.51 -11.67 -1.70
C GLY A 314 -8.67 -10.39 -1.74
N ALA A 315 -9.15 -9.34 -1.07
CA ALA A 315 -8.53 -8.02 -1.13
C ALA A 315 -7.07 -7.98 -0.63
N GLY A 316 -6.68 -8.94 0.21
CA GLY A 316 -5.34 -9.05 0.80
C GLY A 316 -4.32 -9.76 -0.08
N VAL A 317 -4.74 -10.38 -1.18
CA VAL A 317 -3.85 -11.11 -2.10
C VAL A 317 -2.83 -10.17 -2.72
N GLN A 318 -1.55 -10.55 -2.63
CA GLN A 318 -0.39 -9.84 -3.16
C GLN A 318 0.03 -10.42 -4.53
N GLY A 319 0.84 -9.67 -5.27
CA GLY A 319 1.25 -10.02 -6.63
C GLY A 319 1.92 -11.39 -6.74
N PHE A 320 2.82 -11.71 -5.82
CA PHE A 320 3.52 -13.01 -5.83
C PHE A 320 2.56 -14.19 -5.68
N GLU A 321 1.54 -14.07 -4.81
CA GLU A 321 0.54 -15.11 -4.57
C GLU A 321 -0.32 -15.35 -5.81
N LEU A 322 -0.71 -14.28 -6.51
CA LEU A 322 -1.46 -14.37 -7.77
C LEU A 322 -0.63 -14.98 -8.90
N TYR A 323 0.64 -14.59 -9.04
CA TYR A 323 1.50 -15.13 -10.09
C TYR A 323 1.79 -16.62 -9.89
N GLU A 324 2.07 -17.05 -8.66
CA GLU A 324 2.24 -18.47 -8.33
C GLU A 324 0.98 -19.27 -8.65
N ALA A 325 -0.20 -18.76 -8.25
CA ALA A 325 -1.48 -19.40 -8.54
C ALA A 325 -1.75 -19.52 -10.06
N ALA A 326 -1.38 -18.51 -10.84
CA ALA A 326 -1.55 -18.53 -12.30
C ALA A 326 -0.61 -19.53 -12.98
N GLU A 327 0.67 -19.59 -12.59
CA GLU A 327 1.64 -20.55 -13.16
C GLU A 327 1.20 -22.00 -12.89
N ALA A 328 0.62 -22.29 -11.72
CA ALA A 328 0.10 -23.63 -11.40
C ALA A 328 -0.99 -24.11 -12.38
N HIS A 329 -1.65 -23.19 -13.09
CA HIS A 329 -2.64 -23.47 -14.12
C HIS A 329 -2.11 -23.25 -15.55
N GLY A 330 -0.82 -22.93 -15.72
CA GLY A 330 -0.22 -22.64 -17.02
C GLY A 330 -0.78 -21.36 -17.65
N LEU A 331 -1.14 -20.37 -16.83
CA LEU A 331 -1.73 -19.11 -17.23
C LEU A 331 -0.82 -17.93 -16.87
N THR A 332 -1.13 -16.76 -17.43
CA THR A 332 -0.51 -15.48 -17.08
C THR A 332 -1.59 -14.53 -16.57
N THR A 333 -1.28 -13.83 -15.49
CA THR A 333 -2.13 -12.79 -14.89
C THR A 333 -1.34 -11.48 -14.80
N ILE A 334 -2.01 -10.38 -14.45
CA ILE A 334 -1.39 -9.06 -14.38
C ILE A 334 -1.32 -8.60 -12.93
N SER A 335 -0.12 -8.23 -12.49
CA SER A 335 0.13 -7.47 -11.27
C SER A 335 1.35 -6.55 -11.48
N GLY A 336 1.77 -5.85 -10.42
CA GLY A 336 2.95 -4.99 -10.43
C GLY A 336 4.26 -5.78 -10.50
N ILE A 337 5.37 -5.06 -10.64
CA ILE A 337 6.73 -5.62 -10.58
C ILE A 337 7.17 -5.91 -9.14
N CYS A 338 6.65 -5.17 -8.16
CA CYS A 338 6.95 -5.37 -6.74
C CYS A 338 6.10 -6.55 -6.21
N PRO A 339 6.72 -7.64 -5.69
CA PRO A 339 6.00 -8.86 -5.31
C PRO A 339 4.88 -8.64 -4.30
N THR A 340 5.14 -7.76 -3.34
CA THR A 340 4.32 -7.61 -2.13
C THR A 340 3.18 -6.61 -2.31
N VAL A 341 3.01 -6.01 -3.49
CA VAL A 341 1.89 -5.12 -3.79
C VAL A 341 0.57 -5.88 -3.74
N GLY A 342 -0.40 -5.36 -2.98
CA GLY A 342 -1.75 -5.92 -2.92
C GLY A 342 -2.52 -5.67 -4.21
N VAL A 343 -2.85 -6.74 -4.94
CA VAL A 343 -3.39 -6.67 -6.32
C VAL A 343 -4.69 -5.89 -6.36
N VAL A 344 -5.66 -6.28 -5.54
CA VAL A 344 -7.03 -5.72 -5.52
C VAL A 344 -7.09 -4.38 -4.76
N GLY A 345 -6.00 -3.98 -4.11
CA GLY A 345 -5.89 -2.72 -3.37
C GLY A 345 -5.70 -1.51 -4.28
N GLY A 346 -4.88 -0.56 -3.81
CA GLY A 346 -4.56 0.66 -4.55
C GLY A 346 -4.00 0.42 -5.96
N TYR A 347 -3.42 -0.76 -6.23
CA TYR A 347 -2.86 -1.13 -7.54
C TYR A 347 -3.90 -1.08 -8.66
N VAL A 348 -4.85 -2.02 -8.71
CA VAL A 348 -5.91 -1.99 -9.76
C VAL A 348 -6.82 -0.76 -9.61
N GLN A 349 -7.03 -0.29 -8.38
CA GLN A 349 -7.90 0.87 -8.15
C GLN A 349 -7.30 2.19 -8.67
N GLY A 350 -5.97 2.29 -8.79
CA GLY A 350 -5.28 3.44 -9.38
C GLY A 350 -4.87 3.26 -10.85
N GLY A 351 -5.07 2.07 -11.43
CA GLY A 351 -4.65 1.71 -12.78
C GLY A 351 -3.80 0.43 -12.79
N GLY A 352 -2.56 0.52 -12.33
CA GLY A 352 -1.65 -0.62 -12.22
C GLY A 352 -0.95 -0.98 -13.53
N HIS A 353 0.30 -0.56 -13.68
CA HIS A 353 1.15 -0.96 -14.81
C HIS A 353 1.80 -2.34 -14.57
N SER A 354 2.26 -3.01 -15.63
CA SER A 354 2.79 -4.38 -15.56
C SER A 354 3.69 -4.71 -16.76
N PRO A 355 4.67 -5.63 -16.64
CA PRO A 355 5.53 -6.04 -17.76
C PRO A 355 4.81 -6.74 -18.93
N VAL A 356 3.52 -7.04 -18.78
CA VAL A 356 2.67 -7.66 -19.82
C VAL A 356 1.49 -6.77 -20.23
N MET A 357 1.45 -5.51 -19.78
CA MET A 357 0.32 -4.60 -20.08
C MET A 357 0.19 -4.26 -21.56
N GLN A 358 1.27 -4.34 -22.32
CA GLN A 358 1.29 -4.16 -23.76
C GLN A 358 0.62 -5.30 -24.53
N LEU A 359 0.40 -6.45 -23.88
CA LEU A 359 -0.35 -7.58 -24.44
C LEU A 359 -1.81 -7.59 -23.99
N PHE A 360 -2.09 -7.15 -22.75
CA PHE A 360 -3.37 -7.44 -22.10
C PHE A 360 -4.05 -6.22 -21.44
N GLY A 361 -3.41 -5.05 -21.44
CA GLY A 361 -3.87 -3.85 -20.76
C GLY A 361 -3.40 -3.73 -19.31
N MET A 362 -3.84 -2.68 -18.63
CA MET A 362 -3.44 -2.38 -17.25
C MET A 362 -4.14 -3.30 -16.24
N GLY A 363 -3.73 -3.25 -14.97
CA GLY A 363 -4.37 -3.98 -13.88
C GLY A 363 -5.87 -3.69 -13.75
N ALA A 364 -6.28 -2.42 -13.90
CA ALA A 364 -7.67 -2.00 -13.91
C ALA A 364 -8.48 -2.58 -15.08
N ASP A 365 -7.82 -2.86 -16.21
CA ASP A 365 -8.43 -3.49 -17.40
C ASP A 365 -8.64 -5.00 -17.18
N GLN A 366 -8.10 -5.58 -16.10
CA GLN A 366 -8.23 -7.02 -15.83
C GLN A 366 -9.44 -7.36 -14.97
N VAL A 367 -10.03 -6.39 -14.28
CA VAL A 367 -11.12 -6.66 -13.35
C VAL A 367 -12.41 -6.91 -14.14
N LEU A 368 -13.18 -7.91 -13.71
CA LEU A 368 -14.47 -8.29 -14.28
C LEU A 368 -15.61 -8.00 -13.29
N ALA A 369 -15.34 -8.15 -12.00
CA ALA A 369 -16.29 -7.88 -10.92
C ALA A 369 -15.56 -7.54 -9.61
N LEU A 370 -16.22 -6.81 -8.74
CA LEU A 370 -15.75 -6.44 -7.40
C LEU A 370 -16.87 -6.66 -6.37
N GLU A 371 -16.49 -7.03 -5.16
CA GLU A 371 -17.38 -7.04 -4.00
C GLU A 371 -16.94 -5.94 -3.01
N VAL A 372 -17.85 -5.01 -2.69
CA VAL A 372 -17.50 -3.72 -2.08
C VAL A 372 -18.42 -3.40 -0.89
N VAL A 373 -17.85 -2.89 0.20
CA VAL A 373 -18.61 -2.21 1.26
C VAL A 373 -18.60 -0.70 1.01
N THR A 374 -19.78 -0.10 0.86
CA THR A 374 -19.95 1.33 0.54
C THR A 374 -19.84 2.22 1.78
N ALA A 375 -19.89 3.55 1.61
CA ALA A 375 -19.91 4.48 2.74
C ALA A 375 -21.21 4.41 3.57
N THR A 376 -22.28 3.82 3.03
CA THR A 376 -23.52 3.51 3.76
C THR A 376 -23.41 2.22 4.58
N GLY A 377 -22.31 1.47 4.43
CA GLY A 377 -22.07 0.18 5.09
C GLY A 377 -22.70 -1.00 4.34
N GLU A 378 -23.34 -0.77 3.20
CA GLU A 378 -23.94 -1.84 2.40
C GLU A 378 -22.85 -2.65 1.68
N PHE A 379 -23.02 -3.98 1.66
CA PHE A 379 -22.19 -4.88 0.87
C PHE A 379 -22.83 -5.11 -0.49
N VAL A 380 -22.17 -4.65 -1.55
CA VAL A 380 -22.70 -4.62 -2.92
C VAL A 380 -21.74 -5.26 -3.90
N THR A 381 -22.31 -5.93 -4.89
CA THR A 381 -21.59 -6.41 -6.07
C THR A 381 -21.50 -5.31 -7.11
N VAL A 382 -20.34 -5.20 -7.75
CA VAL A 382 -20.02 -4.14 -8.70
C VAL A 382 -19.47 -4.77 -9.99
N THR A 383 -20.19 -4.59 -11.09
CA THR A 383 -19.86 -5.08 -12.45
C THR A 383 -20.19 -3.99 -13.49
N PRO A 384 -19.84 -4.17 -14.78
CA PRO A 384 -20.28 -3.27 -15.84
C PRO A 384 -21.80 -3.12 -15.98
N GLU A 385 -22.60 -4.05 -15.45
CA GLU A 385 -24.07 -4.03 -15.50
C GLU A 385 -24.72 -3.73 -14.13
N VAL A 386 -24.01 -3.97 -13.03
CA VAL A 386 -24.51 -3.81 -11.66
C VAL A 386 -23.66 -2.77 -10.93
N ASN A 387 -24.27 -1.63 -10.56
CA ASN A 387 -23.55 -0.46 -10.04
C ASN A 387 -22.42 0.04 -10.97
N PRO A 388 -22.71 0.26 -12.28
CA PRO A 388 -21.69 0.49 -13.30
C PRO A 388 -20.91 1.79 -13.11
N ASP A 389 -21.50 2.80 -12.49
CA ASP A 389 -20.82 4.04 -12.16
C ASP A 389 -19.77 3.83 -11.06
N LEU A 390 -20.08 3.00 -10.05
CA LEU A 390 -19.11 2.62 -9.02
C LEU A 390 -18.00 1.73 -9.59
N TYR A 391 -18.35 0.80 -10.50
CA TYR A 391 -17.37 -0.02 -11.22
C TYR A 391 -16.36 0.84 -11.96
N TRP A 392 -16.86 1.77 -12.78
CA TRP A 392 -16.04 2.70 -13.54
C TRP A 392 -15.12 3.53 -12.63
N ALA A 393 -15.65 4.04 -11.51
CA ALA A 393 -14.89 4.92 -10.62
C ALA A 393 -13.85 4.20 -9.75
N ILE A 394 -14.13 2.97 -9.29
CA ILE A 394 -13.15 2.20 -8.50
C ILE A 394 -11.94 1.84 -9.35
N LEU A 395 -12.14 1.53 -10.63
CA LEU A 395 -11.08 1.10 -11.54
C LEU A 395 -10.39 2.30 -12.19
N GLY A 396 -9.37 2.84 -11.52
CA GLY A 396 -8.55 3.96 -12.00
C GLY A 396 -8.79 5.28 -11.26
N GLY A 397 -9.87 5.39 -10.48
CA GLY A 397 -10.18 6.59 -9.70
C GLY A 397 -9.38 6.72 -8.40
N GLY A 398 -8.58 5.71 -8.05
CA GLY A 398 -7.70 5.67 -6.89
C GLY A 398 -8.32 4.95 -5.68
N GLY A 399 -7.50 4.16 -4.99
CA GLY A 399 -7.95 3.37 -3.85
C GLY A 399 -8.30 4.20 -2.62
N GLY A 400 -9.22 3.67 -1.80
CA GLY A 400 -9.58 4.27 -0.51
C GLY A 400 -10.53 5.47 -0.58
N THR A 401 -11.19 5.72 -1.72
CA THR A 401 -12.13 6.85 -1.88
C THR A 401 -13.58 6.46 -2.16
N PHE A 402 -13.86 5.37 -2.88
CA PHE A 402 -15.23 5.04 -3.32
C PHE A 402 -15.91 3.97 -2.45
N GLY A 403 -15.13 3.12 -1.78
CA GLY A 403 -15.62 2.00 -0.98
C GLY A 403 -14.47 1.11 -0.54
N ILE A 404 -14.79 0.06 0.21
CA ILE A 404 -13.83 -0.94 0.69
C ILE A 404 -14.02 -2.21 -0.13
N VAL A 405 -13.08 -2.49 -1.02
CA VAL A 405 -13.09 -3.71 -1.82
C VAL A 405 -12.70 -4.90 -0.94
N THR A 406 -13.43 -5.99 -1.06
CA THR A 406 -13.28 -7.23 -0.26
C THR A 406 -12.80 -8.40 -1.09
N SER A 407 -13.18 -8.44 -2.37
CA SER A 407 -12.62 -9.33 -3.40
C SER A 407 -12.81 -8.75 -4.80
N ALA A 408 -12.11 -9.34 -5.77
CA ALA A 408 -12.29 -9.05 -7.19
C ALA A 408 -12.17 -10.34 -8.03
N ILE A 409 -12.81 -10.36 -9.19
CA ILE A 409 -12.61 -11.39 -10.23
C ILE A 409 -11.77 -10.76 -11.35
N LEU A 410 -10.64 -11.39 -11.68
CA LEU A 410 -9.70 -10.90 -12.69
C LEU A 410 -9.60 -11.89 -13.87
N LYS A 411 -9.45 -11.34 -15.08
CA LYS A 411 -9.09 -12.06 -16.31
C LYS A 411 -7.79 -12.85 -16.11
N ALA A 412 -7.71 -14.05 -16.67
CA ALA A 412 -6.45 -14.78 -16.86
C ALA A 412 -6.20 -15.04 -18.35
N HIS A 413 -4.92 -15.10 -18.72
CA HIS A 413 -4.47 -15.11 -20.10
C HIS A 413 -3.62 -16.33 -20.42
N PRO A 414 -3.48 -16.70 -21.70
CA PRO A 414 -2.54 -17.74 -22.12
C PRO A 414 -1.12 -17.46 -21.63
N ARG A 415 -0.38 -18.53 -21.34
CA ARG A 415 1.05 -18.50 -20.97
C ARG A 415 1.87 -17.65 -21.95
N VAL A 416 2.65 -16.72 -21.42
CA VAL A 416 3.56 -15.85 -22.20
C VAL A 416 5.02 -16.27 -22.00
N PRO A 417 5.75 -16.74 -23.01
CA PRO A 417 7.20 -16.90 -22.94
C PRO A 417 7.92 -15.54 -22.96
N VAL A 418 9.08 -15.45 -22.33
CA VAL A 418 9.81 -14.19 -22.15
C VAL A 418 11.31 -14.40 -22.35
N THR A 419 11.94 -13.51 -23.11
CA THR A 419 13.40 -13.34 -23.06
C THR A 419 13.73 -12.09 -22.25
N THR A 420 14.57 -12.23 -21.23
CA THR A 420 15.05 -11.11 -20.42
C THR A 420 16.49 -10.79 -20.78
N SER A 421 16.89 -9.53 -20.62
CA SER A 421 18.28 -9.13 -20.78
C SER A 421 18.65 -7.99 -19.87
N THR A 422 19.78 -8.11 -19.17
CA THR A 422 20.34 -7.06 -18.33
C THR A 422 21.64 -6.54 -18.91
N PHE A 423 21.84 -5.22 -18.87
CA PHE A 423 23.09 -4.58 -19.27
C PHE A 423 23.22 -3.21 -18.63
N SER A 424 24.45 -2.72 -18.50
CA SER A 424 24.71 -1.36 -18.04
C SER A 424 25.87 -0.75 -18.79
N PHE A 425 25.87 0.59 -18.83
CA PHE A 425 26.98 1.38 -19.32
C PHE A 425 27.04 2.71 -18.57
N GLY A 426 28.22 3.31 -18.50
CA GLY A 426 28.39 4.53 -17.73
C GLY A 426 29.59 5.35 -18.17
N THR A 427 29.70 6.55 -17.61
CA THR A 427 30.89 7.37 -17.79
C THR A 427 32.11 6.70 -17.18
N SER A 428 33.26 6.85 -17.84
CA SER A 428 34.54 6.31 -17.39
C SER A 428 35.69 7.17 -17.92
N SER A 429 36.94 6.77 -17.68
CA SER A 429 38.09 7.44 -18.30
C SER A 429 38.04 7.45 -19.83
N ASN A 430 37.31 6.51 -20.44
CA ASN A 430 37.21 6.34 -21.89
C ASN A 430 35.83 6.73 -22.45
N VAL A 431 34.84 6.96 -21.59
CA VAL A 431 33.47 7.34 -21.98
C VAL A 431 33.15 8.69 -21.33
N SER A 432 33.19 9.75 -22.15
CA SER A 432 32.80 11.09 -21.71
C SER A 432 31.30 11.17 -21.43
N VAL A 433 30.86 12.20 -20.69
CA VAL A 433 29.42 12.50 -20.47
C VAL A 433 28.68 12.65 -21.80
N GLU A 434 29.29 13.31 -22.79
CA GLU A 434 28.70 13.45 -24.13
C GLU A 434 28.51 12.08 -24.81
N THR A 435 29.53 11.22 -24.72
CA THR A 435 29.48 9.87 -25.32
C THR A 435 28.42 9.00 -24.61
N PHE A 436 28.35 9.08 -23.29
CA PHE A 436 27.31 8.40 -22.50
C PHE A 436 25.90 8.79 -22.96
N TRP A 437 25.60 10.08 -23.08
CA TRP A 437 24.29 10.55 -23.52
C TRP A 437 23.97 10.22 -24.98
N LYS A 438 24.98 10.05 -25.86
CA LYS A 438 24.78 9.45 -27.20
C LYS A 438 24.36 7.99 -27.11
N GLY A 439 24.90 7.22 -26.15
CA GLY A 439 24.45 5.86 -25.86
C GLY A 439 23.01 5.79 -25.36
N VAL A 440 22.63 6.68 -24.43
CA VAL A 440 21.24 6.81 -23.97
C VAL A 440 20.32 7.19 -25.12
N ALA A 441 20.74 8.13 -25.99
CA ALA A 441 19.99 8.51 -27.18
C ALA A 441 19.77 7.33 -28.13
N ALA A 442 20.77 6.45 -28.32
CA ALA A 442 20.62 5.26 -29.15
C ALA A 442 19.53 4.30 -28.64
N TYR A 443 19.37 4.18 -27.33
CA TYR A 443 18.26 3.41 -26.74
C TYR A 443 16.93 4.15 -26.86
N TRP A 444 16.93 5.43 -26.51
CA TRP A 444 15.77 6.32 -26.56
C TRP A 444 15.12 6.37 -27.96
N ASP A 445 15.94 6.38 -29.01
CA ASP A 445 15.50 6.43 -30.40
C ASP A 445 14.80 5.15 -30.88
N GLN A 446 15.03 4.02 -30.19
CA GLN A 446 14.41 2.73 -30.53
C GLN A 446 13.08 2.48 -29.81
N MET A 447 12.67 3.33 -28.87
CA MET A 447 11.41 3.19 -28.11
C MET A 447 10.17 2.92 -28.99
N PRO A 448 9.95 3.61 -30.13
CA PRO A 448 8.80 3.30 -30.98
C PRO A 448 8.83 1.88 -31.56
N VAL A 449 10.02 1.36 -31.88
CA VAL A 449 10.21 -0.01 -32.38
C VAL A 449 9.91 -1.02 -31.28
N TYR A 450 10.43 -0.79 -30.07
CA TYR A 450 10.17 -1.67 -28.93
C TYR A 450 8.69 -1.68 -28.52
N ASN A 451 8.01 -0.53 -28.58
CA ASN A 451 6.56 -0.45 -28.34
C ASN A 451 5.76 -1.19 -29.42
N ALA A 452 6.13 -1.04 -30.70
CA ALA A 452 5.49 -1.77 -31.79
C ALA A 452 5.66 -3.29 -31.69
N GLU A 453 6.80 -3.74 -31.13
CA GLU A 453 7.10 -5.15 -30.86
C GLU A 453 6.52 -5.67 -29.54
N GLN A 454 5.71 -4.85 -28.85
CA GLN A 454 5.05 -5.18 -27.59
C GLN A 454 6.03 -5.71 -26.53
N THR A 455 7.20 -5.07 -26.38
CA THR A 455 8.13 -5.37 -25.29
C THR A 455 7.95 -4.41 -24.12
N TYR A 456 8.61 -4.73 -23.00
CA TYR A 456 8.69 -3.89 -21.82
C TYR A 456 10.16 -3.72 -21.42
N SER A 457 10.49 -2.67 -20.68
CA SER A 457 11.75 -2.68 -19.92
C SER A 457 11.74 -1.76 -18.71
N TYR A 458 12.56 -2.13 -17.73
CA TYR A 458 12.86 -1.35 -16.53
C TYR A 458 14.30 -0.87 -16.60
N TRP A 459 14.50 0.44 -16.61
CA TRP A 459 15.81 1.05 -16.70
C TRP A 459 15.97 2.21 -15.71
N SER A 460 17.20 2.57 -15.38
CA SER A 460 17.48 3.74 -14.57
C SER A 460 18.71 4.49 -15.07
N ILE A 461 18.73 5.80 -14.80
CA ILE A 461 19.90 6.65 -14.94
C ILE A 461 20.17 7.28 -13.58
N ILE A 462 21.36 7.07 -13.06
CA ILE A 462 21.83 7.67 -11.81
C ILE A 462 22.98 8.63 -12.14
N ASN A 463 22.91 9.86 -11.60
CA ASN A 463 24.00 10.82 -11.61
C ASN A 463 24.62 10.93 -10.23
N VAL A 464 25.89 10.55 -10.12
CA VAL A 464 26.71 10.70 -8.92
C VAL A 464 27.84 11.67 -9.22
N PHE A 465 27.72 12.91 -8.73
CA PHE A 465 28.74 13.96 -8.88
C PHE A 465 29.20 14.20 -10.32
N GLY A 466 28.27 14.16 -11.29
CA GLY A 466 28.55 14.38 -12.71
C GLY A 466 29.01 13.13 -13.47
N SER A 467 29.08 11.98 -12.81
CA SER A 467 29.27 10.67 -13.43
C SER A 467 27.92 9.96 -13.56
N TYR A 468 27.68 9.31 -14.69
CA TYR A 468 26.39 8.69 -14.99
C TYR A 468 26.52 7.18 -15.16
N ILE A 469 25.48 6.46 -14.76
CA ILE A 469 25.30 5.05 -15.04
C ILE A 469 23.88 4.87 -15.59
N PHE A 470 23.77 4.19 -16.73
CA PHE A 470 22.52 3.64 -17.26
C PHE A 470 22.50 2.15 -16.93
N THR A 471 21.40 1.69 -16.35
CA THR A 471 21.19 0.29 -16.00
C THR A 471 19.88 -0.21 -16.59
N MET A 472 19.91 -1.34 -17.26
CA MET A 472 18.75 -2.08 -17.78
C MET A 472 18.55 -3.35 -16.95
N GLU A 473 17.50 -3.39 -16.13
CA GLU A 473 17.26 -4.47 -15.16
C GLU A 473 15.76 -4.76 -14.99
N PRO A 474 15.12 -5.45 -15.96
CA PRO A 474 15.65 -5.93 -17.23
C PRO A 474 14.97 -5.27 -18.45
N PHE A 475 15.52 -5.53 -19.64
CA PHE A 475 14.73 -5.56 -20.86
C PHE A 475 13.90 -6.84 -20.84
N PHE A 476 12.58 -6.74 -21.01
CA PHE A 476 11.62 -7.81 -20.84
C PHE A 476 10.85 -8.03 -22.15
N ALA A 477 11.40 -8.89 -23.02
CA ALA A 477 10.88 -9.15 -24.34
C ALA A 477 9.87 -10.30 -24.32
N THR A 478 8.58 -9.97 -24.21
CA THR A 478 7.49 -10.94 -24.25
C THR A 478 7.30 -11.54 -25.65
N ASN A 479 7.01 -12.83 -25.74
CA ASN A 479 6.82 -13.57 -27.00
C ASN A 479 8.02 -13.51 -27.96
N LYS A 480 9.24 -13.40 -27.43
CA LYS A 480 10.47 -13.37 -28.23
C LYS A 480 11.43 -14.46 -27.78
N THR A 481 12.02 -15.15 -28.75
CA THR A 481 13.22 -16.00 -28.56
C THR A 481 14.47 -15.14 -28.36
N ILE A 482 15.59 -15.76 -28.00
CA ILE A 482 16.88 -15.06 -27.90
C ILE A 482 17.30 -14.50 -29.26
N GLU A 483 17.08 -15.24 -30.35
CA GLU A 483 17.40 -14.81 -31.70
C GLU A 483 16.60 -13.56 -32.10
N GLU A 484 15.29 -13.56 -31.85
CA GLU A 484 14.43 -12.42 -32.15
C GLU A 484 14.74 -11.21 -31.26
N TYR A 485 15.02 -11.43 -29.97
CA TYR A 485 15.48 -10.39 -29.07
C TYR A 485 16.80 -9.76 -29.57
N ASN A 486 17.79 -10.58 -29.92
CA ASN A 486 19.09 -10.10 -30.40
C ASN A 486 18.94 -9.28 -31.69
N ALA A 487 18.07 -9.71 -32.61
CA ALA A 487 17.77 -8.94 -33.81
C ALA A 487 17.10 -7.60 -33.48
N LEU A 488 16.19 -7.58 -32.50
CA LEU A 488 15.49 -6.38 -32.05
C LEU A 488 16.44 -5.33 -31.44
N VAL A 489 17.41 -5.76 -30.64
CA VAL A 489 18.35 -4.85 -29.95
C VAL A 489 19.65 -4.59 -30.72
N GLU A 490 19.88 -5.26 -31.86
CA GLU A 490 21.08 -5.07 -32.69
C GLU A 490 21.39 -3.59 -32.98
N PRO A 491 20.42 -2.72 -33.35
CA PRO A 491 20.70 -1.31 -33.63
C PRO A 491 21.29 -0.56 -32.42
N LEU A 492 20.79 -0.86 -31.21
CA LEU A 492 21.31 -0.29 -29.97
C LEU A 492 22.73 -0.77 -29.70
N LEU A 493 22.94 -2.10 -29.68
CA LEU A 493 24.24 -2.68 -29.31
C LEU A 493 25.35 -2.29 -30.30
N LYS A 494 25.01 -2.18 -31.58
CA LYS A 494 25.90 -1.66 -32.61
C LYS A 494 26.28 -0.20 -32.35
N SER A 495 25.29 0.64 -32.03
CA SER A 495 25.54 2.06 -31.71
C SER A 495 26.45 2.23 -30.49
N LEU A 496 26.23 1.44 -29.43
CA LEU A 496 27.11 1.45 -28.26
C LEU A 496 28.56 1.05 -28.62
N SER A 497 28.72 0.01 -29.45
CA SER A 497 30.03 -0.47 -29.91
C SER A 497 30.76 0.57 -30.77
N GLU A 498 30.06 1.22 -31.71
CA GLU A 498 30.62 2.27 -32.57
C GLU A 498 31.01 3.53 -31.79
N LEU A 499 30.30 3.82 -30.70
CA LEU A 499 30.64 4.90 -29.75
C LEU A 499 31.79 4.52 -28.80
N GLY A 500 32.28 3.27 -28.85
CA GLY A 500 33.31 2.78 -27.93
C GLY A 500 32.84 2.63 -26.48
N ILE A 501 31.53 2.49 -26.26
CA ILE A 501 30.93 2.32 -24.93
C ILE A 501 30.98 0.82 -24.58
N PRO A 502 31.71 0.42 -23.52
CA PRO A 502 31.68 -0.97 -23.08
C PRO A 502 30.32 -1.26 -22.42
N PHE A 503 29.75 -2.41 -22.77
CA PHE A 503 28.58 -2.98 -22.13
C PHE A 503 28.77 -4.49 -22.02
N ASN A 504 28.10 -5.10 -21.05
CA ASN A 504 27.98 -6.56 -20.96
C ASN A 504 26.50 -6.90 -20.81
N ALA A 505 25.99 -7.72 -21.71
CA ALA A 505 24.59 -8.15 -21.70
C ALA A 505 24.49 -9.59 -21.21
N THR A 506 23.56 -9.84 -20.28
CA THR A 506 23.19 -11.20 -19.86
C THR A 506 21.77 -11.46 -20.30
N THR A 507 21.59 -12.42 -21.21
CA THR A 507 20.28 -12.70 -21.84
C THR A 507 19.86 -14.14 -21.54
N GLU A 508 18.62 -14.32 -21.12
CA GLU A 508 18.04 -15.62 -20.78
C GLU A 508 16.62 -15.74 -21.31
N HIS A 509 16.23 -16.95 -21.72
CA HIS A 509 14.88 -17.26 -22.18
C HIS A 509 14.13 -18.12 -21.16
N PHE A 510 12.85 -17.81 -20.99
CA PHE A 510 11.93 -18.52 -20.11
C PHE A 510 10.66 -18.89 -20.87
N ASP A 511 10.20 -20.12 -20.68
CA ASP A 511 8.98 -20.63 -21.33
C ASP A 511 7.69 -20.03 -20.73
N SER A 512 7.76 -19.35 -19.59
CA SER A 512 6.64 -18.58 -19.01
C SER A 512 7.08 -17.29 -18.33
N PHE A 513 6.08 -16.42 -18.16
CA PHE A 513 6.19 -15.14 -17.49
C PHE A 513 6.67 -15.23 -16.04
N TYR A 514 6.10 -16.14 -15.23
CA TYR A 514 6.38 -16.16 -13.80
C TYR A 514 7.84 -16.50 -13.46
N PRO A 515 8.48 -17.54 -14.03
CA PRO A 515 9.91 -17.77 -13.86
C PRO A 515 10.79 -16.60 -14.31
N ALA A 516 10.42 -15.92 -15.41
CA ALA A 516 11.15 -14.72 -15.86
C ALA A 516 11.02 -13.56 -14.86
N TYR A 517 9.81 -13.36 -14.32
CA TYR A 517 9.53 -12.41 -13.25
C TYR A 517 10.31 -12.73 -11.98
N GLU A 518 10.37 -14.00 -11.56
CA GLU A 518 11.12 -14.44 -10.39
C GLU A 518 12.62 -14.19 -10.54
N ALA A 519 13.18 -14.52 -11.71
CA ALA A 519 14.58 -14.32 -12.04
C ALA A 519 14.99 -12.83 -12.11
N THR A 520 14.02 -11.91 -12.17
CA THR A 520 14.26 -10.48 -12.36
C THR A 520 13.66 -9.67 -11.22
N PHE A 521 12.39 -9.26 -11.34
CA PHE A 521 11.75 -8.32 -10.42
C PHE A 521 11.61 -8.86 -8.99
N ALA A 522 11.38 -10.16 -8.79
CA ALA A 522 11.18 -10.71 -7.44
C ALA A 522 12.44 -10.64 -6.57
N THR A 523 13.62 -10.57 -7.18
CA THR A 523 14.90 -10.45 -6.47
C THR A 523 15.40 -9.01 -6.40
N TYR A 524 14.69 -8.07 -7.04
CA TYR A 524 15.11 -6.67 -7.10
C TYR A 524 14.96 -6.00 -5.72
N PRO A 525 15.99 -5.28 -5.23
CA PRO A 525 15.92 -4.60 -3.95
C PRO A 525 14.95 -3.42 -4.03
N GLN A 526 13.84 -3.50 -3.29
CA GLN A 526 12.76 -2.50 -3.34
C GLN A 526 13.10 -1.17 -2.62
N ASN A 527 14.24 -1.11 -1.91
CA ASN A 527 14.75 0.10 -1.21
C ASN A 527 13.71 0.83 -0.34
N ILE A 528 12.83 0.06 0.32
CA ILE A 528 11.80 0.57 1.24
C ILE A 528 12.38 1.05 2.58
N GLY A 529 11.54 1.66 3.42
CA GLY A 529 11.91 2.12 4.76
C GLY A 529 12.79 3.37 4.78
N SER A 530 13.19 3.85 3.60
CA SER A 530 14.04 5.03 3.42
C SER A 530 13.24 6.33 3.60
N ILE A 531 13.91 7.33 4.19
CA ILE A 531 13.44 8.71 4.31
C ILE A 531 14.31 9.69 3.52
N SER A 532 15.20 9.15 2.68
CA SER A 532 16.25 9.89 1.96
C SER A 532 15.90 10.15 0.49
N GLY A 533 14.63 10.04 0.13
CA GLY A 533 14.14 10.35 -1.21
C GLY A 533 12.71 10.84 -1.19
N ILE A 534 12.39 11.79 -2.07
CA ILE A 534 11.03 12.18 -2.42
C ILE A 534 10.80 11.89 -3.90
N THR A 535 9.61 11.40 -4.24
CA THR A 535 9.32 10.86 -5.56
C THR A 535 8.30 11.70 -6.32
N ALA A 536 8.37 11.61 -7.65
CA ALA A 536 7.38 12.10 -8.58
C ALA A 536 7.37 11.19 -9.82
N ASN A 537 6.39 11.33 -10.70
CA ASN A 537 6.42 10.65 -11.99
C ASN A 537 5.82 11.49 -13.12
N ARG A 538 6.10 11.07 -14.35
CA ARG A 538 5.49 11.60 -15.56
C ARG A 538 5.23 10.49 -16.57
N LEU A 539 4.03 10.48 -17.14
CA LEU A 539 3.71 9.67 -18.32
C LEU A 539 4.13 10.45 -19.57
N LEU A 540 4.88 9.80 -20.46
CA LEU A 540 5.32 10.36 -21.74
C LEU A 540 4.51 9.73 -22.88
N PRO A 541 3.66 10.52 -23.57
CA PRO A 541 2.92 10.02 -24.70
C PRO A 541 3.81 9.67 -25.89
N ALA A 542 3.34 8.79 -26.78
CA ALA A 542 4.05 8.39 -28.00
C ALA A 542 4.44 9.59 -28.90
N GLU A 543 3.72 10.71 -28.81
CA GLU A 543 4.02 11.92 -29.56
C GLU A 543 5.40 12.53 -29.25
N ASN A 544 5.97 12.22 -28.09
CA ASN A 544 7.33 12.59 -27.72
C ASN A 544 8.42 12.00 -28.64
N TRP A 545 8.05 11.04 -29.51
CA TRP A 545 8.92 10.45 -30.52
C TRP A 545 8.55 10.81 -31.97
N ASN A 546 7.53 11.65 -32.20
CA ASN A 546 6.99 11.94 -33.54
C ASN A 546 8.03 12.48 -34.54
N ASN A 547 9.02 13.24 -34.07
CA ASN A 547 10.12 13.71 -34.90
C ASN A 547 11.39 13.92 -34.08
N GLU A 548 12.51 14.08 -34.79
CA GLU A 548 13.84 14.25 -34.21
C GLU A 548 13.93 15.44 -33.25
N THR A 549 13.27 16.58 -33.55
CA THR A 549 13.33 17.76 -32.69
C THR A 549 12.63 17.55 -31.36
N ILE A 550 11.41 16.98 -31.37
CA ILE A 550 10.65 16.68 -30.15
C ILE A 550 11.42 15.64 -29.33
N ARG A 551 11.92 14.60 -29.98
CA ARG A 551 12.67 13.51 -29.34
C ARG A 551 13.94 14.01 -28.66
N ALA A 552 14.73 14.81 -29.36
CA ALA A 552 15.95 15.43 -28.82
C ALA A 552 15.67 16.44 -27.70
N THR A 553 14.57 17.19 -27.79
CA THR A 553 14.16 18.14 -26.74
C THR A 553 13.71 17.39 -25.49
N THR A 554 12.94 16.31 -25.64
CA THR A 554 12.51 15.47 -24.52
C THR A 554 13.71 14.81 -23.83
N LEU A 555 14.66 14.26 -24.60
CA LEU A 555 15.86 13.65 -24.03
C LEU A 555 16.73 14.67 -23.27
N ARG A 556 16.79 15.92 -23.73
CA ARG A 556 17.48 16.99 -23.01
C ARG A 556 16.81 17.29 -21.67
N ALA A 557 15.47 17.38 -21.65
CA ALA A 557 14.73 17.56 -20.41
C ALA A 557 14.98 16.40 -19.42
N ILE A 558 15.02 15.15 -19.90
CA ILE A 558 15.37 13.97 -19.08
C ILE A 558 16.77 14.12 -18.47
N LYS A 559 17.76 14.53 -19.26
CA LYS A 559 19.10 14.80 -18.76
C LYS A 559 19.10 15.87 -17.66
N ASP A 560 18.45 17.00 -17.91
CA ASP A 560 18.40 18.12 -16.98
C ASP A 560 17.64 17.74 -15.68
N THR A 561 16.64 16.87 -15.78
CA THR A 561 15.96 16.26 -14.62
C THR A 561 16.93 15.39 -13.82
N VAL A 562 17.66 14.49 -14.46
CA VAL A 562 18.64 13.61 -13.77
C VAL A 562 19.70 14.44 -13.05
N ASP A 563 20.19 15.51 -13.68
CA ASP A 563 21.20 16.42 -13.12
C ASP A 563 20.75 17.11 -11.84
N ARG A 564 19.44 17.22 -11.60
CA ARG A 564 18.86 17.92 -10.44
C ARG A 564 18.22 17.01 -9.40
N ALA A 565 17.73 15.83 -9.82
CA ALA A 565 17.06 14.87 -8.95
C ALA A 565 18.03 13.83 -8.38
N THR A 566 19.07 13.44 -9.12
CA THR A 566 20.01 12.32 -8.86
C THR A 566 19.60 11.02 -9.56
N ILE A 567 18.35 10.57 -9.40
CA ILE A 567 17.89 9.27 -9.92
C ILE A 567 16.66 9.47 -10.79
N LEU A 568 16.68 8.85 -11.97
CA LEU A 568 15.53 8.70 -12.84
C LEU A 568 15.37 7.22 -13.19
N ILE A 569 14.20 6.68 -12.91
CA ILE A 569 13.77 5.34 -13.29
C ILE A 569 12.82 5.50 -14.48
N GLY A 570 12.93 4.63 -15.47
CA GLY A 570 12.09 4.64 -16.64
C GLY A 570 11.51 3.27 -16.94
N TYR A 571 10.26 3.28 -17.37
CA TYR A 571 9.57 2.14 -17.90
C TYR A 571 9.38 2.37 -19.40
N HIS A 572 9.94 1.49 -20.22
CA HIS A 572 9.44 1.35 -21.59
C HIS A 572 8.17 0.51 -21.51
N GLN A 573 7.03 1.14 -21.77
CA GLN A 573 5.72 0.50 -21.68
C GLN A 573 4.70 1.26 -22.52
N ALA A 574 3.80 0.52 -23.17
CA ALA A 574 2.65 1.06 -23.88
C ALA A 574 1.48 0.10 -23.66
N PRO A 575 0.44 0.47 -22.90
CA PRO A 575 -0.66 -0.45 -22.64
C PRO A 575 -1.46 -0.75 -23.90
N LEU A 576 -1.89 -2.01 -24.03
CA LEU A 576 -3.04 -2.31 -24.88
C LEU A 576 -4.27 -1.64 -24.23
N ASN A 577 -5.18 -1.11 -25.04
CA ASN A 577 -6.44 -0.55 -24.55
C ASN A 577 -7.64 -1.36 -25.06
N PRO A 578 -7.85 -2.59 -24.56
CA PRO A 578 -8.94 -3.44 -25.04
C PRO A 578 -10.32 -2.93 -24.61
N ASP A 579 -10.40 -2.23 -23.47
CA ASP A 579 -11.67 -1.92 -22.79
C ASP A 579 -12.12 -0.46 -22.97
N GLY A 580 -11.36 0.38 -23.68
CA GLY A 580 -11.77 1.75 -24.02
C GLY A 580 -12.08 2.61 -22.79
N ASP A 581 -13.35 3.04 -22.67
CA ASP A 581 -13.84 3.91 -21.60
C ASP A 581 -14.55 3.15 -20.45
N LEU A 582 -14.38 1.82 -20.37
CA LEU A 582 -15.04 0.96 -19.38
C LEU A 582 -14.62 1.27 -17.92
N ASN A 583 -13.48 1.93 -17.74
CA ASN A 583 -12.94 2.32 -16.45
C ASN A 583 -12.40 3.77 -16.47
N SER A 584 -12.03 4.29 -15.31
CA SER A 584 -11.65 5.69 -15.12
C SER A 584 -10.15 5.93 -15.08
N VAL A 585 -9.33 4.99 -15.57
CA VAL A 585 -7.88 5.16 -15.71
C VAL A 585 -7.59 6.49 -16.41
N ASN A 586 -6.55 7.20 -15.97
CA ASN A 586 -6.13 8.45 -16.61
C ASN A 586 -5.94 8.23 -18.12
N PRO A 587 -6.64 8.98 -18.99
CA PRO A 587 -6.54 8.81 -20.44
C PRO A 587 -5.12 8.97 -20.99
N ALA A 588 -4.21 9.64 -20.27
CA ALA A 588 -2.81 9.74 -20.63
C ALA A 588 -2.09 8.37 -20.72
N PHE A 589 -2.46 7.39 -19.89
CA PHE A 589 -1.94 6.02 -20.00
C PHE A 589 -2.23 5.42 -21.37
N ARG A 590 -3.40 5.70 -21.95
CA ARG A 590 -3.82 5.12 -23.23
C ARG A 590 -2.99 5.61 -24.43
N LYS A 591 -2.20 6.67 -24.23
CA LYS A 591 -1.32 7.26 -25.25
C LYS A 591 0.16 7.15 -24.88
N GLU A 592 0.46 6.54 -23.75
CA GLU A 592 1.81 6.43 -23.20
C GLU A 592 2.70 5.55 -24.07
N ALA A 593 3.98 5.94 -24.17
CA ALA A 593 5.06 5.13 -24.71
C ALA A 593 6.20 4.90 -23.68
N SER A 594 6.22 5.67 -22.59
CA SER A 594 7.09 5.47 -21.44
C SER A 594 6.54 6.19 -20.19
N GLN A 595 6.84 5.66 -19.01
CA GLN A 595 6.67 6.34 -17.73
C GLN A 595 8.03 6.60 -17.11
N LEU A 596 8.21 7.78 -16.52
CA LEU A 596 9.40 8.16 -15.78
C LEU A 596 9.05 8.36 -14.31
N VAL A 597 9.84 7.77 -13.41
CA VAL A 597 9.80 8.01 -11.97
C VAL A 597 11.07 8.75 -11.56
N ILE A 598 10.89 9.88 -10.90
CA ILE A 598 11.96 10.77 -10.48
C ILE A 598 12.13 10.58 -8.98
N VAL A 599 13.35 10.30 -8.52
CA VAL A 599 13.66 10.26 -7.10
C VAL A 599 14.65 11.37 -6.81
N LYS A 600 14.17 12.41 -6.12
CA LYS A 600 15.02 13.48 -5.62
C LYS A 600 15.63 13.05 -4.29
N ALA A 601 16.94 12.87 -4.28
CA ALA A 601 17.67 12.55 -3.07
C ALA A 601 17.54 13.68 -2.03
N VAL A 602 17.28 13.31 -0.78
CA VAL A 602 17.26 14.21 0.38
C VAL A 602 18.10 13.61 1.50
N ASP A 603 18.69 14.46 2.33
CA ASP A 603 19.37 13.98 3.54
C ASP A 603 18.31 13.37 4.49
N GLY A 604 18.57 12.16 5.00
CA GLY A 604 17.66 11.51 5.95
C GLY A 604 17.45 12.34 7.22
N ASN A 605 18.48 13.11 7.61
CA ASN A 605 18.46 14.04 8.75
C ASN A 605 18.10 15.48 8.33
N ALA A 606 17.59 15.69 7.11
CA ALA A 606 17.16 17.01 6.68
C ALA A 606 16.14 17.61 7.66
N THR A 607 16.34 18.89 7.97
CA THR A 607 15.36 19.67 8.73
C THR A 607 14.07 19.82 7.92
N ALA A 608 12.97 20.18 8.58
CA ALA A 608 11.71 20.50 7.91
C ALA A 608 11.90 21.54 6.77
N GLU A 609 12.70 22.58 7.01
CA GLU A 609 13.02 23.58 5.99
C GLU A 609 13.80 22.98 4.81
N GLY A 610 14.79 22.12 5.08
CA GLY A 610 15.56 21.45 4.04
C GLY A 610 14.70 20.51 3.18
N LEU A 611 13.81 19.74 3.80
CA LEU A 611 12.83 18.91 3.09
C LEU A 611 11.88 19.74 2.25
N LYS A 612 11.39 20.87 2.80
CA LYS A 612 10.53 21.79 2.07
C LYS A 612 11.21 22.35 0.83
N ILE A 613 12.45 22.83 0.95
CA ILE A 613 13.23 23.33 -0.19
C ILE A 613 13.38 22.23 -1.27
N ALA A 614 13.68 20.99 -0.86
CA ALA A 614 13.80 19.89 -1.80
C ALA A 614 12.47 19.58 -2.51
N ALA A 615 11.36 19.58 -1.77
CA ALA A 615 10.03 19.32 -2.31
C ALA A 615 9.53 20.42 -3.24
N ASP A 616 9.77 21.69 -2.87
CA ASP A 616 9.45 22.83 -3.71
C ASP A 616 10.28 22.80 -5.00
N ASP A 617 11.55 22.37 -4.94
CA ASP A 617 12.39 22.22 -6.11
C ASP A 617 11.92 21.07 -7.02
N LEU A 618 11.56 19.93 -6.44
CA LEU A 618 10.97 18.81 -7.20
C LEU A 618 9.71 19.27 -7.92
N THR A 619 8.78 19.88 -7.19
CA THR A 619 7.44 20.24 -7.67
C THR A 619 7.48 21.39 -8.68
N ASN A 620 8.13 22.50 -8.33
CA ASN A 620 8.00 23.75 -9.08
C ASN A 620 9.08 23.93 -10.16
N ASN A 621 10.13 23.10 -10.16
CA ASN A 621 11.23 23.26 -11.09
C ASN A 621 11.63 21.97 -11.82
N ILE A 622 11.78 20.84 -11.14
CA ILE A 622 12.23 19.59 -11.80
C ILE A 622 11.09 18.99 -12.63
N MET A 623 9.88 18.93 -12.07
CA MET A 623 8.72 18.39 -12.78
C MET A 623 8.30 19.26 -13.96
N GLU A 624 8.48 20.58 -13.89
CA GLU A 624 8.19 21.50 -15.00
C GLU A 624 9.01 21.19 -16.26
N LEU A 625 10.27 20.76 -16.12
CA LEU A 625 11.10 20.32 -17.27
C LEU A 625 10.42 19.22 -18.09
N LEU A 626 9.77 18.28 -17.41
CA LEU A 626 9.09 17.15 -18.04
C LEU A 626 7.68 17.54 -18.50
N LYS A 627 6.94 18.35 -17.72
CA LYS A 627 5.61 18.85 -18.09
C LYS A 627 5.67 19.67 -19.38
N ASP A 628 6.67 20.54 -19.54
CA ASP A 628 6.87 21.40 -20.71
C ASP A 628 7.02 20.59 -22.02
N VAL A 629 7.72 19.46 -21.96
CA VAL A 629 7.95 18.61 -23.14
C VAL A 629 6.88 17.55 -23.34
N SER A 630 5.96 17.37 -22.39
CA SER A 630 4.91 16.35 -22.45
C SER A 630 3.56 16.90 -21.96
N PRO A 631 2.99 17.97 -22.54
CA PRO A 631 1.78 18.60 -22.00
C PRO A 631 0.56 17.66 -21.96
N ALA A 632 0.48 16.68 -22.86
CA ALA A 632 -0.54 15.62 -22.84
C ALA A 632 -0.20 14.45 -21.90
N GLY A 633 0.99 14.48 -21.29
CA GLY A 633 1.41 13.56 -20.25
C GLY A 633 0.59 13.77 -18.98
N GLY A 634 0.17 12.68 -18.37
CA GLY A 634 -0.40 12.69 -17.02
C GLY A 634 0.65 12.35 -15.98
N ALA A 635 0.19 11.96 -14.81
CA ALA A 635 0.97 11.29 -13.79
C ALA A 635 0.18 10.11 -13.22
N TYR A 636 0.89 9.04 -12.89
CA TYR A 636 0.33 7.89 -12.21
C TYR A 636 0.12 8.20 -10.74
N ASN A 637 -1.13 8.19 -10.26
CA ASN A 637 -1.46 8.63 -8.90
C ASN A 637 -0.82 7.79 -7.77
N ASN A 638 -0.48 6.52 -8.03
CA ASN A 638 0.08 5.63 -7.02
C ASN A 638 1.58 5.86 -6.76
N GLU A 639 2.31 6.44 -7.71
CA GLU A 639 3.74 6.75 -7.61
C GLU A 639 3.99 8.27 -7.72
N ALA A 640 3.00 9.06 -7.29
CA ALA A 640 2.94 10.48 -7.59
C ALA A 640 3.76 11.36 -6.65
N ASN A 641 3.90 12.63 -7.04
CA ASN A 641 4.37 13.68 -6.16
C ASN A 641 3.27 14.05 -5.15
N VAL A 642 3.55 13.87 -3.85
CA VAL A 642 2.65 14.29 -2.76
C VAL A 642 2.32 15.79 -2.82
N GLY A 643 3.23 16.61 -3.38
CA GLY A 643 3.05 18.05 -3.56
C GLY A 643 2.46 18.48 -4.92
N GLU A 644 1.98 17.56 -5.77
CA GLU A 644 1.45 17.93 -7.09
C GLU A 644 0.32 18.96 -6.98
N LEU A 645 0.51 20.13 -7.59
CA LEU A 645 -0.40 21.27 -7.45
C LEU A 645 -1.66 21.10 -8.30
N ASP A 646 -1.52 20.53 -9.49
CA ASP A 646 -2.61 20.27 -10.44
C ASP A 646 -3.03 18.79 -10.42
N TRP A 647 -3.08 18.20 -9.22
CA TRP A 647 -3.26 16.76 -9.04
C TRP A 647 -4.55 16.23 -9.65
N GLN A 648 -5.63 17.02 -9.71
CA GLN A 648 -6.88 16.61 -10.36
C GLN A 648 -6.66 16.27 -11.85
N ASN A 649 -6.04 17.20 -12.58
CA ASN A 649 -5.79 17.01 -13.99
C ASN A 649 -4.61 16.05 -14.22
N ALA A 650 -3.55 16.13 -13.40
CA ALA A 650 -2.40 15.24 -13.53
C ALA A 650 -2.80 13.77 -13.33
N PHE A 651 -3.68 13.45 -12.37
CA PHE A 651 -3.99 12.06 -12.00
C PHE A 651 -5.19 11.47 -12.74
N TRP A 652 -6.15 12.30 -13.17
CA TRP A 652 -7.35 11.78 -13.86
C TRP A 652 -7.72 12.54 -15.13
N GLY A 653 -7.13 13.71 -15.39
CA GLY A 653 -7.42 14.52 -16.58
C GLY A 653 -8.91 14.83 -16.69
N GLU A 654 -9.47 14.59 -17.88
CA GLU A 654 -10.88 14.82 -18.18
C GLU A 654 -11.86 13.92 -17.40
N ASN A 655 -11.39 12.85 -16.74
CA ASN A 655 -12.24 11.98 -15.93
C ASN A 655 -12.62 12.60 -14.58
N TYR A 656 -11.87 13.60 -14.09
CA TYR A 656 -12.05 14.13 -12.72
C TYR A 656 -13.47 14.62 -12.41
N PRO A 657 -14.16 15.40 -13.27
CA PRO A 657 -15.50 15.88 -12.97
C PRO A 657 -16.52 14.75 -12.75
N ARG A 658 -16.46 13.69 -13.58
CA ARG A 658 -17.33 12.51 -13.45
C ARG A 658 -17.00 11.71 -12.20
N LEU A 659 -15.71 11.51 -11.91
CA LEU A 659 -15.27 10.87 -10.67
C LEU A 659 -15.80 11.59 -9.44
N LEU A 660 -15.74 12.93 -9.42
CA LEU A 660 -16.22 13.75 -8.31
C LEU A 660 -17.75 13.65 -8.13
N GLU A 661 -18.51 13.59 -9.23
CA GLU A 661 -19.96 13.36 -9.18
C GLU A 661 -20.28 12.01 -8.53
N ILE A 662 -19.59 10.94 -8.95
CA ILE A 662 -19.78 9.60 -8.42
C ILE A 662 -19.37 9.54 -6.95
N LYS A 663 -18.25 10.19 -6.57
CA LYS A 663 -17.82 10.30 -5.17
C LYS A 663 -18.91 10.93 -4.30
N LYS A 664 -19.55 12.01 -4.76
CA LYS A 664 -20.64 12.67 -4.03
C LYS A 664 -21.90 11.80 -3.93
N LYS A 665 -22.15 10.94 -4.91
CA LYS A 665 -23.27 9.97 -4.87
C LYS A 665 -23.02 8.87 -3.84
N TRP A 666 -21.84 8.25 -3.87
CA TRP A 666 -21.53 7.06 -3.07
C TRP A 666 -20.96 7.33 -1.68
N ASP A 667 -20.33 8.50 -1.49
CA ASP A 667 -19.88 8.99 -0.19
C ASP A 667 -20.17 10.51 -0.06
N PRO A 668 -21.45 10.90 0.10
CA PRO A 668 -21.83 12.30 0.28
C PRO A 668 -21.29 12.93 1.57
N THR A 669 -20.74 12.11 2.46
CA THR A 669 -20.36 12.51 3.83
C THR A 669 -18.87 12.79 3.96
N GLY A 670 -18.08 12.37 2.98
CA GLY A 670 -16.62 12.39 3.04
C GLY A 670 -16.12 11.49 4.16
N LEU A 671 -16.69 10.28 4.28
CA LEU A 671 -16.18 9.25 5.19
C LEU A 671 -14.80 8.79 4.73
N PHE A 672 -14.68 8.45 3.45
CA PHE A 672 -13.45 8.00 2.85
C PHE A 672 -12.63 9.20 2.38
N TYR A 673 -11.45 9.35 2.96
CA TYR A 673 -10.49 10.38 2.63
C TYR A 673 -9.12 9.75 2.42
N VAL A 674 -8.46 10.14 1.34
CA VAL A 674 -7.04 9.93 1.12
C VAL A 674 -6.44 11.22 0.54
N HIS A 675 -5.17 11.49 0.83
CA HIS A 675 -4.46 12.64 0.26
C HIS A 675 -4.45 12.56 -1.27
N HIS A 676 -4.79 13.68 -1.93
CA HIS A 676 -5.00 13.76 -3.39
C HIS A 676 -5.84 12.61 -3.96
N GLY A 677 -6.88 12.18 -3.23
CA GLY A 677 -7.95 11.36 -3.76
C GLY A 677 -9.09 12.21 -4.33
N VAL A 678 -9.96 11.60 -5.14
CA VAL A 678 -11.15 12.27 -5.66
C VAL A 678 -12.00 12.82 -4.51
N GLY A 679 -12.29 14.13 -4.53
CA GLY A 679 -13.06 14.81 -3.49
C GLY A 679 -12.26 15.21 -2.24
N SER A 680 -10.94 14.97 -2.23
CA SER A 680 -10.08 15.30 -1.09
C SER A 680 -9.86 16.81 -0.89
N GLU A 681 -10.12 17.64 -1.91
CA GLU A 681 -10.07 19.11 -1.86
C GLU A 681 -11.05 19.73 -0.86
N ALA A 682 -12.03 18.96 -0.38
CA ALA A 682 -12.92 19.38 0.69
C ALA A 682 -12.26 19.29 2.09
N TRP A 683 -11.05 18.73 2.18
CA TRP A 683 -10.37 18.42 3.43
C TRP A 683 -8.90 18.85 3.42
N ARG A 684 -8.32 19.04 4.61
CA ARG A 684 -6.90 19.29 4.83
C ARG A 684 -6.43 18.62 6.12
N VAL A 685 -5.24 18.05 6.09
CA VAL A 685 -4.54 17.60 7.30
C VAL A 685 -3.78 18.78 7.91
N LEU A 686 -4.08 19.10 9.16
CA LEU A 686 -3.42 20.13 9.95
C LEU A 686 -2.21 19.53 10.69
N ASP A 687 -1.11 19.33 9.99
CA ASP A 687 0.16 18.79 10.52
C ASP A 687 1.15 19.89 11.01
N GLY A 688 0.70 21.14 10.95
CA GLY A 688 1.47 22.31 11.37
C GLY A 688 2.68 22.62 10.48
N GLY A 689 2.82 21.99 9.31
CA GLY A 689 3.98 22.14 8.43
C GLY A 689 5.31 21.68 9.05
N SER A 690 5.23 21.01 10.21
CA SER A 690 6.38 20.68 11.06
C SER A 690 7.35 19.68 10.44
N GLY A 691 6.90 18.92 9.43
CA GLY A 691 7.70 17.95 8.70
C GLY A 691 8.30 18.45 7.38
N GLY A 692 8.02 19.69 6.95
CA GLY A 692 8.49 20.24 5.66
C GLY A 692 7.77 19.71 4.41
N LEU A 693 6.91 18.70 4.57
CA LEU A 693 6.11 18.06 3.55
C LEU A 693 4.66 17.98 4.04
N GLN A 694 3.70 17.80 3.13
CA GLN A 694 2.36 17.38 3.53
C GLN A 694 2.44 15.94 4.07
N THR A 695 2.10 15.76 5.34
CA THR A 695 2.08 14.45 6.02
C THR A 695 0.67 14.07 6.44
N GLN A 696 0.52 12.87 6.99
CA GLN A 696 -0.71 12.41 7.63
C GLN A 696 -0.71 12.61 9.16
N ASN A 697 0.32 13.27 9.69
CA ASN A 697 0.56 13.51 11.11
C ASN A 697 -0.21 14.74 11.63
N GLY A 698 -1.53 14.75 11.50
CA GLY A 698 -2.34 15.88 11.95
C GLY A 698 -3.85 15.65 11.88
N LYS A 699 -4.60 16.58 12.49
CA LYS A 699 -6.06 16.55 12.46
C LYS A 699 -6.57 16.77 11.04
N LEU A 700 -7.47 15.91 10.58
CA LEU A 700 -8.15 16.02 9.30
C LEU A 700 -9.39 16.90 9.48
N CYS A 701 -9.42 18.02 8.77
CA CYS A 701 -10.47 19.02 8.89
C CYS A 701 -11.01 19.39 7.52
N ARG A 702 -12.26 19.86 7.47
CA ARG A 702 -12.81 20.41 6.22
C ARG A 702 -12.04 21.68 5.82
N ILE A 703 -12.24 22.18 4.62
CA ILE A 703 -11.78 23.51 4.23
C ILE A 703 -13.00 24.43 4.30
N VAL A 704 -12.91 25.54 5.05
CA VAL A 704 -13.96 26.57 5.18
C VAL A 704 -13.88 27.57 4.05
#